data_AF-S2F3Q7-F1
#
_entry.id   AF-S2F3Q7-F1
#
_cell.length_a   1.000
_cell.length_b   1.000
_cell.length_c   1.000
_cell.angle_alpha   90.00
_cell.angle_beta   90.00
_cell.angle_gamma   90.00
#
_symmetry.space_group_name_H-M   'P 1'
#
loop_
_entity.id
_entity.type
_entity.pdbx_description
1 polymer ?
#
loop_
_entity_poly.entity_id
_entity_poly.type
_entity_poly.pdbx_seq_one_letter_code
_entity_poly.pdbx_strand_id
1 'polypeptide(L)'
;MEINGLTNESAYKLQEEVLRPSRKTPQLPDWLQRASEEDRQYYFDAEQSLTESEQALDALLGEVKSLKAFARFQAREVVRLLSGEVVDPDHIFVRTHYTFFVGEQKVVQSNRLTLPEFMLNDLYGSTTIALEIKLEGDALPSGVTADDILEVMVGASMRKFHAEKFEKKYTDEAVLQAQQILLSSRIGLSSFSAKLQGHISDESLQIVAISSQGDERCSMGALSFGDAKGAFEGMIVCCGPQGEEGLCVLYAPQAPGGRSWYEFASFRQLNFHLFDWTAKPEGRSYLSRQALASERASLDAYMRRLQDLPSQWCGIQRSPWPNSAEGALRQAVMLHVDWLRGEMQAVVPAGYRSATAAQRQCFARLNIELKGLTKLAGREAALISYEDFACKLIKKRAEEVLAQHGETVDIDPDLIVVRLDDSKEMTLSRMIIDEHHITEESGPTHNRGIYPSIRLSPGHPPVSDLLIKYVPGWSRTLRPGEQYLAMLKADYLDQDAPDYALKRDVYVDLRRHEMHRSALEALFCGHIERKQYEQIEQLIEQSREVEPDPISHVEDPESPQREGLYRFYLQNCRVDGIYVFRLMRNGAADDLLYTPHAPDCRSFRPLAEFARSVKTAELGSYYSKRVKFTQQKVVSAYLEKVKLRSIEDIPHLQSDSRVRDFSRCYTDAMAQIVDDVDAKTTSLGEIVSKLIYDNAIVAVTVFSLPFAPIGLALSAVVMTNAVFEGAKAYMEGDHEKMFSSYLDCLLELATMRIGKLGFSMAQKAIAKQVGNVNTCMGVISACTGKTVDLAVVSELIKQSLAEPDSSEQTILM
;
A
#
# COMPACT_ATOMS: atom_id res chain seq x y z
N MET A 1 2.06 -54.82 -54.76
CA MET A 1 1.12 -54.93 -53.64
C MET A 1 0.90 -53.53 -53.12
N GLU A 2 -0.29 -52.98 -53.40
CA GLU A 2 -0.85 -51.77 -52.78
C GLU A 2 -0.89 -51.97 -51.24
N ILE A 3 -0.95 -50.96 -50.36
CA ILE A 3 -1.94 -49.88 -50.28
C ILE A 3 -1.37 -48.65 -49.53
N ASN A 4 -1.76 -47.50 -50.07
CA ASN A 4 -1.78 -46.12 -49.60
C ASN A 4 -1.88 -45.82 -48.09
N GLY A 5 -1.16 -44.75 -47.70
CA GLY A 5 -1.79 -43.49 -47.27
C GLY A 5 -2.36 -43.43 -45.85
N LEU A 6 -1.61 -42.78 -44.95
CA LEU A 6 -2.18 -41.94 -43.89
C LEU A 6 -1.17 -40.80 -43.63
N THR A 7 -1.70 -39.60 -43.81
CA THR A 7 -1.06 -38.29 -43.90
C THR A 7 -0.47 -37.80 -42.58
N ASN A 8 0.51 -36.90 -42.71
CA ASN A 8 1.12 -36.02 -41.70
C ASN A 8 0.12 -35.18 -40.86
N GLU A 9 -1.19 -35.44 -40.93
CA GLU A 9 -2.23 -34.71 -40.19
C GLU A 9 -2.35 -35.13 -38.72
N SER A 10 -1.92 -36.35 -38.34
CA SER A 10 -2.03 -36.82 -36.95
C SER A 10 -0.99 -36.19 -36.02
N ALA A 11 0.22 -35.90 -36.52
CA ALA A 11 1.28 -35.25 -35.75
C ALA A 11 1.01 -33.74 -35.54
N TYR A 12 0.43 -33.06 -36.54
CA TYR A 12 -0.01 -31.66 -36.40
C TYR A 12 -1.26 -31.52 -35.51
N LYS A 13 -2.20 -32.49 -35.53
CA LYS A 13 -3.35 -32.48 -34.61
C LYS A 13 -2.97 -32.72 -33.15
N LEU A 14 -1.95 -33.54 -32.88
CA LEU A 14 -1.47 -33.78 -31.51
C LEU A 14 -0.67 -32.59 -30.95
N GLN A 15 -0.03 -31.77 -31.79
CA GLN A 15 0.62 -30.52 -31.36
C GLN A 15 -0.38 -29.35 -31.18
N GLU A 16 -1.49 -29.33 -31.93
CA GLU A 16 -2.60 -28.39 -31.68
C GLU A 16 -3.43 -28.74 -30.43
N GLU A 17 -3.51 -30.00 -30.01
CA GLU A 17 -4.24 -30.39 -28.79
C GLU A 17 -3.48 -30.07 -27.49
N VAL A 18 -2.15 -30.00 -27.51
CA VAL A 18 -1.33 -29.68 -26.31
C VAL A 18 -1.16 -28.17 -26.09
N LEU A 19 -1.41 -27.34 -27.12
CA LEU A 19 -1.35 -25.86 -27.04
C LEU A 19 -2.72 -25.18 -26.95
N ARG A 20 -3.82 -25.94 -26.86
CA ARG A 20 -5.10 -25.35 -26.47
C ARG A 20 -5.02 -25.00 -24.99
N PRO A 21 -5.10 -23.72 -24.58
CA PRO A 21 -5.44 -23.42 -23.20
C PRO A 21 -6.71 -24.20 -22.90
N SER A 22 -6.75 -24.87 -21.76
CA SER A 22 -7.94 -25.57 -21.28
C SER A 22 -9.09 -24.55 -21.20
N ARG A 23 -9.78 -24.34 -22.33
CA ARG A 23 -11.10 -23.73 -22.39
C ARG A 23 -11.98 -24.80 -21.78
N LYS A 24 -12.07 -24.80 -20.45
CA LYS A 24 -13.39 -24.95 -19.84
C LYS A 24 -14.27 -24.01 -20.64
N THR A 25 -15.12 -24.54 -21.52
CA THR A 25 -16.22 -23.76 -22.08
C THR A 25 -16.90 -23.16 -20.86
N PRO A 26 -16.87 -21.83 -20.67
CA PRO A 26 -17.55 -21.24 -19.53
C PRO A 26 -19.00 -21.68 -19.68
N GLN A 27 -19.49 -22.47 -18.72
CA GLN A 27 -20.92 -22.75 -18.68
C GLN A 27 -21.62 -21.40 -18.68
N LEU A 28 -22.54 -21.22 -19.63
CA LEU A 28 -23.32 -20.00 -19.73
C LEU A 28 -23.96 -19.73 -18.37
N PRO A 29 -23.94 -18.49 -17.87
CA PRO A 29 -24.61 -18.18 -16.62
C PRO A 29 -26.11 -18.57 -16.66
N ASP A 30 -26.66 -19.03 -15.54
CA ASP A 30 -28.05 -19.52 -15.47
C ASP A 30 -29.10 -18.51 -15.96
N TRP A 31 -28.83 -17.21 -15.82
CA TRP A 31 -29.73 -16.16 -16.32
C TRP A 31 -29.70 -16.07 -17.86
N LEU A 32 -28.54 -16.30 -18.49
CA LEU A 32 -28.39 -16.26 -19.94
C LEU A 32 -28.93 -17.54 -20.58
N GLN A 33 -28.82 -18.68 -19.90
CA GLN A 33 -29.45 -19.94 -20.34
C GLN A 33 -30.99 -19.84 -20.35
N ARG A 34 -31.57 -19.09 -19.41
CA ARG A 34 -33.02 -18.87 -19.30
C ARG A 34 -33.56 -17.79 -20.24
N ALA A 35 -32.69 -17.01 -20.88
CA ALA A 35 -33.09 -15.96 -21.80
C ALA A 35 -33.64 -16.54 -23.13
N SER A 36 -34.46 -15.76 -23.83
CA SER A 36 -34.96 -16.13 -25.15
C SER A 36 -33.81 -16.29 -26.15
N GLU A 37 -34.05 -16.97 -27.27
CA GLU A 37 -33.01 -17.13 -28.30
C GLU A 37 -32.63 -15.77 -28.92
N GLU A 38 -33.61 -14.89 -29.11
CA GLU A 38 -33.40 -13.51 -29.57
C GLU A 38 -32.55 -12.70 -28.57
N ASP A 39 -32.88 -12.77 -27.28
CA ASP A 39 -32.12 -12.07 -26.22
C ASP A 39 -30.68 -12.60 -26.12
N ARG A 40 -30.49 -13.92 -26.29
CA ARG A 40 -29.15 -14.53 -26.33
C ARG A 40 -28.34 -14.06 -27.53
N GLN A 41 -28.95 -14.02 -28.71
CA GLN A 41 -28.27 -13.53 -29.91
C GLN A 41 -27.86 -12.07 -29.74
N TYR A 42 -28.77 -11.21 -29.28
CA TYR A 42 -28.47 -9.80 -29.01
C TYR A 42 -27.33 -9.63 -28.01
N TYR A 43 -27.30 -10.44 -26.95
CA TYR A 43 -26.20 -10.42 -25.98
C TYR A 43 -24.84 -10.73 -26.62
N PHE A 44 -24.74 -11.79 -27.44
CA PHE A 44 -23.48 -12.15 -28.09
C PHE A 44 -23.05 -11.12 -29.14
N ASP A 45 -23.98 -10.55 -29.90
CA ASP A 45 -23.70 -9.48 -30.85
C ASP A 45 -23.16 -8.23 -30.12
N ALA A 46 -23.75 -7.88 -28.98
CA ALA A 46 -23.28 -6.77 -28.15
C ALA A 46 -21.90 -7.05 -27.49
N GLU A 47 -21.61 -8.30 -27.09
CA GLU A 47 -20.30 -8.72 -26.59
C GLU A 47 -19.22 -8.64 -27.68
N GLN A 48 -19.55 -9.05 -28.90
CA GLN A 48 -18.66 -8.91 -30.05
C GLN A 48 -18.38 -7.44 -30.36
N SER A 49 -19.43 -6.60 -30.41
CA SER A 49 -19.26 -5.16 -30.65
C SER A 49 -18.41 -4.47 -29.57
N LEU A 50 -18.57 -4.86 -28.30
CA LEU A 50 -17.70 -4.40 -27.23
C LEU A 50 -16.24 -4.79 -27.49
N THR A 51 -15.99 -6.05 -27.83
CA THR A 51 -14.63 -6.55 -28.12
C THR A 51 -13.98 -5.81 -29.29
N GLU A 52 -14.73 -5.56 -30.37
CA GLU A 52 -14.25 -4.79 -31.54
C GLU A 52 -13.91 -3.34 -31.16
N SER A 53 -14.75 -2.70 -30.34
CA SER A 53 -14.49 -1.33 -29.86
C SER A 53 -13.26 -1.24 -28.93
N GLU A 54 -13.03 -2.24 -28.09
CA GLU A 54 -11.83 -2.34 -27.25
C GLU A 54 -10.57 -2.47 -28.11
N GLN A 55 -10.59 -3.33 -29.13
CA GLN A 55 -9.46 -3.51 -30.06
C GLN A 55 -9.16 -2.24 -30.85
N ALA A 56 -10.21 -1.53 -31.32
CA ALA A 56 -10.05 -0.27 -32.04
C ALA A 56 -9.41 0.82 -31.16
N LEU A 57 -9.85 0.95 -29.90
CA LEU A 57 -9.24 1.89 -28.96
C LEU A 57 -7.79 1.51 -28.65
N ASP A 58 -7.51 0.23 -28.40
CA ASP A 58 -6.16 -0.26 -28.11
C ASP A 58 -5.19 0.01 -29.28
N ALA A 59 -5.65 -0.17 -30.52
CA ALA A 59 -4.87 0.12 -31.72
C ALA A 59 -4.58 1.63 -31.85
N LEU A 60 -5.55 2.49 -31.52
CA LEU A 60 -5.34 3.93 -31.53
C LEU A 60 -4.37 4.37 -30.45
N LEU A 61 -4.52 3.90 -29.20
CA LEU A 61 -3.66 4.28 -28.07
C LEU A 61 -2.22 3.80 -28.24
N GLY A 62 -2.01 2.61 -28.82
CA GLY A 62 -0.69 2.06 -29.10
C GLY A 62 0.15 1.90 -27.83
N GLU A 63 1.36 2.45 -27.84
CA GLU A 63 2.30 2.44 -26.72
C GLU A 63 1.87 3.30 -25.54
N VAL A 64 0.99 4.28 -25.76
CA VAL A 64 0.58 5.28 -24.75
C VAL A 64 -0.55 4.76 -23.86
N LYS A 65 -1.08 3.57 -24.11
CA LYS A 65 -2.16 2.96 -23.31
C LYS A 65 -1.79 2.68 -21.85
N SER A 66 -0.49 2.63 -21.55
CA SER A 66 0.03 2.45 -20.19
C SER A 66 1.51 2.81 -20.13
N LEU A 67 2.00 3.18 -18.95
CA LEU A 67 3.42 3.46 -18.72
C LEU A 67 4.30 2.23 -19.04
N LYS A 68 3.81 1.02 -18.73
CA LYS A 68 4.51 -0.24 -19.03
C LYS A 68 4.58 -0.52 -20.53
N ALA A 69 3.48 -0.32 -21.27
CA ALA A 69 3.50 -0.46 -22.73
C ALA A 69 4.50 0.51 -23.37
N PHE A 70 4.54 1.75 -22.86
CA PHE A 70 5.49 2.77 -23.31
C PHE A 70 6.93 2.36 -23.05
N ALA A 71 7.27 1.88 -21.85
CA ALA A 71 8.62 1.41 -21.55
C ALA A 71 9.03 0.19 -22.39
N ARG A 72 8.12 -0.77 -22.59
CA ARG A 72 8.38 -1.94 -23.46
C ARG A 72 8.63 -1.51 -24.90
N PHE A 73 7.85 -0.57 -25.41
CA PHE A 73 8.06 0.03 -26.72
C PHE A 73 9.43 0.69 -26.82
N GLN A 74 9.78 1.56 -25.87
CA GLN A 74 11.06 2.27 -25.86
C GLN A 74 12.25 1.32 -25.75
N ALA A 75 12.18 0.32 -24.87
CA ALA A 75 13.22 -0.70 -24.75
C ALA A 75 13.44 -1.47 -26.06
N ARG A 76 12.35 -1.85 -26.74
CA ARG A 76 12.43 -2.50 -28.05
C ARG A 76 13.08 -1.60 -29.09
N GLU A 77 12.70 -0.33 -29.15
CA GLU A 77 13.27 0.63 -30.10
C GLU A 77 14.76 0.86 -29.85
N VAL A 78 15.18 0.98 -28.59
CA VAL A 78 16.59 1.14 -28.20
C VAL A 78 17.40 -0.07 -28.64
N VAL A 79 16.93 -1.29 -28.31
CA VAL A 79 17.63 -2.51 -28.73
C VAL A 79 17.69 -2.62 -30.25
N ARG A 80 16.61 -2.27 -30.97
CA ARG A 80 16.59 -2.25 -32.43
C ARG A 80 17.59 -1.26 -33.01
N LEU A 81 17.72 -0.07 -32.42
CA LEU A 81 18.67 0.94 -32.88
C LEU A 81 20.12 0.53 -32.64
N LEU A 82 20.40 -0.14 -31.51
CA LEU A 82 21.75 -0.58 -31.15
C LEU A 82 22.20 -1.84 -31.92
N SER A 83 21.30 -2.79 -32.14
CA SER A 83 21.64 -4.10 -32.72
C SER A 83 21.16 -4.31 -34.16
N GLY A 84 20.17 -3.53 -34.63
CA GLY A 84 19.44 -3.80 -35.88
C GLY A 84 18.38 -4.91 -35.77
N GLU A 85 18.27 -5.59 -34.62
CA GLU A 85 17.36 -6.72 -34.42
C GLU A 85 16.07 -6.31 -33.70
N VAL A 86 14.96 -6.99 -34.03
CA VAL A 86 13.68 -6.81 -33.32
C VAL A 86 13.50 -7.99 -32.37
N VAL A 87 13.80 -7.76 -31.10
CA VAL A 87 13.64 -8.74 -30.03
C VAL A 87 12.58 -8.30 -29.02
N ASP A 88 12.11 -9.24 -28.20
CA ASP A 88 11.18 -8.91 -27.13
C ASP A 88 11.93 -8.49 -25.87
N PRO A 89 11.88 -7.21 -25.44
CA PRO A 89 12.73 -6.72 -24.36
C PRO A 89 12.33 -7.25 -22.97
N ASP A 90 11.15 -7.85 -22.82
CA ASP A 90 10.74 -8.55 -21.59
C ASP A 90 11.59 -9.82 -21.31
N HIS A 91 12.33 -10.31 -22.32
CA HIS A 91 13.27 -11.44 -22.20
C HIS A 91 14.74 -11.01 -22.07
N ILE A 92 15.00 -9.71 -21.97
CA ILE A 92 16.32 -9.14 -21.64
C ILE A 92 16.28 -8.70 -20.19
N PHE A 93 17.25 -9.13 -19.41
CA PHE A 93 17.34 -8.83 -17.98
C PHE A 93 18.54 -7.94 -17.68
N VAL A 94 18.34 -7.01 -16.77
CA VAL A 94 19.37 -6.12 -16.23
C VAL A 94 19.58 -6.48 -14.77
N ARG A 95 20.75 -7.06 -14.46
CA ARG A 95 21.22 -7.17 -13.08
C ARG A 95 21.90 -5.88 -12.68
N THR A 96 21.48 -5.31 -11.57
CA THR A 96 22.07 -4.10 -11.02
C THR A 96 22.68 -4.41 -9.66
N HIS A 97 23.87 -3.87 -9.40
CA HIS A 97 24.51 -3.89 -8.09
C HIS A 97 24.82 -2.45 -7.70
N TYR A 98 24.23 -2.01 -6.59
CA TYR A 98 24.43 -0.68 -6.05
C TYR A 98 25.01 -0.79 -4.65
N THR A 99 26.17 -0.17 -4.45
CA THR A 99 26.88 -0.20 -3.17
C THR A 99 26.64 1.11 -2.42
N PHE A 100 26.29 1.04 -1.15
CA PHE A 100 26.26 2.19 -0.26
C PHE A 100 26.80 1.79 1.12
N PHE A 101 26.93 2.75 2.03
CA PHE A 101 27.47 2.53 3.36
C PHE A 101 26.44 2.84 4.43
N VAL A 102 26.46 2.07 5.50
CA VAL A 102 25.69 2.29 6.74
C VAL A 102 26.68 2.28 7.88
N GLY A 103 26.96 3.45 8.44
CA GLY A 103 28.13 3.64 9.29
C GLY A 103 29.41 3.22 8.56
N GLU A 104 30.17 2.30 9.15
CA GLU A 104 31.39 1.74 8.54
C GLU A 104 31.11 0.50 7.66
N GLN A 105 29.89 -0.01 7.66
CA GLN A 105 29.54 -1.26 6.98
C GLN A 105 29.17 -1.01 5.52
N LYS A 106 29.65 -1.89 4.64
CA LYS A 106 29.35 -1.83 3.21
C LYS A 106 28.09 -2.65 2.92
N VAL A 107 27.13 -2.04 2.23
CA VAL A 107 25.88 -2.68 1.83
C VAL A 107 25.79 -2.74 0.31
N VAL A 108 25.52 -3.93 -0.22
CA VAL A 108 25.29 -4.14 -1.66
C VAL A 108 23.84 -4.52 -1.90
N GLN A 109 23.12 -3.65 -2.60
CA GLN A 109 21.77 -3.90 -3.07
C GLN A 109 21.81 -4.42 -4.51
N SER A 110 21.34 -5.66 -4.70
CA SER A 110 21.26 -6.32 -6.00
C SER A 110 19.82 -6.48 -6.45
N ASN A 111 19.52 -6.14 -7.70
CA ASN A 111 18.21 -6.37 -8.32
C ASN A 111 18.38 -6.97 -9.71
N ARG A 112 17.42 -7.76 -10.17
CA ARG A 112 17.33 -8.25 -11.54
C ARG A 112 15.96 -7.90 -12.10
N LEU A 113 15.96 -6.97 -13.04
CA LEU A 113 14.78 -6.39 -13.67
C LEU A 113 14.73 -6.81 -15.14
N THR A 114 13.55 -6.82 -15.76
CA THR A 114 13.51 -6.79 -17.23
C THR A 114 14.03 -5.45 -17.75
N LEU A 115 14.49 -5.39 -19.01
CA LEU A 115 14.99 -4.13 -19.59
C LEU A 115 13.95 -3.00 -19.54
N PRO A 116 12.65 -3.21 -19.86
CA PRO A 116 11.64 -2.18 -19.71
C PRO A 116 11.47 -1.71 -18.25
N GLU A 117 11.52 -2.61 -17.28
CA GLU A 117 11.41 -2.28 -15.86
C GLU A 117 12.63 -1.47 -15.37
N PHE A 118 13.83 -1.82 -15.83
CA PHE A 118 15.04 -1.03 -15.58
C PHE A 118 14.92 0.38 -16.15
N MET A 119 14.45 0.51 -17.40
CA MET A 119 14.30 1.81 -18.08
C MET A 119 13.21 2.71 -17.46
N LEU A 120 12.23 2.13 -16.75
CA LEU A 120 11.25 2.92 -16.01
C LEU A 120 11.85 3.61 -14.78
N ASN A 121 12.95 3.09 -14.24
CA ASN A 121 13.70 3.76 -13.19
C ASN A 121 14.55 4.87 -13.80
N ASP A 122 14.60 6.05 -13.17
CA ASP A 122 15.69 6.97 -13.48
C ASP A 122 17.01 6.35 -13.01
N LEU A 123 18.11 6.68 -13.66
CA LEU A 123 19.43 6.25 -13.22
C LEU A 123 19.67 6.68 -11.75
N TYR A 124 20.30 5.84 -10.96
CA TYR A 124 20.55 6.11 -9.53
C TYR A 124 22.03 6.03 -9.15
N GLY A 125 22.92 5.78 -10.11
CA GLY A 125 24.35 5.97 -9.94
C GLY A 125 24.69 7.45 -9.74
N SER A 126 25.76 7.72 -8.99
CA SER A 126 26.34 9.05 -8.84
C SER A 126 27.76 9.08 -9.40
N THR A 127 28.37 10.27 -9.49
CA THR A 127 29.79 10.40 -9.83
C THR A 127 30.72 9.72 -8.83
N THR A 128 30.27 9.52 -7.58
CA THR A 128 31.07 8.97 -6.48
C THR A 128 30.85 7.47 -6.29
N ILE A 129 29.65 6.99 -6.61
CA ILE A 129 29.25 5.58 -6.51
C ILE A 129 28.57 5.20 -7.82
N ALA A 130 29.30 4.46 -8.65
CA ALA A 130 28.79 3.98 -9.93
C ALA A 130 27.75 2.87 -9.72
N LEU A 131 26.74 2.86 -10.59
CA LEU A 131 25.80 1.75 -10.70
C LEU A 131 26.43 0.67 -11.57
N GLU A 132 26.72 -0.49 -10.99
CA GLU A 132 27.19 -1.64 -11.77
C GLU A 132 26.00 -2.34 -12.40
N ILE A 133 26.02 -2.54 -13.71
CA ILE A 133 24.98 -3.26 -14.43
C ILE A 133 25.57 -4.39 -15.28
N LYS A 134 24.80 -5.47 -15.40
CA LYS A 134 25.10 -6.59 -16.28
C LYS A 134 23.84 -7.00 -17.02
N LEU A 135 23.95 -7.10 -18.35
CA LEU A 135 22.87 -7.58 -19.20
C LEU A 135 22.92 -9.11 -19.31
N GLU A 136 21.75 -9.75 -19.26
CA GLU A 136 21.60 -11.20 -19.35
C GLU A 136 20.30 -11.56 -20.10
N GLY A 137 20.18 -12.80 -20.56
CA GLY A 137 18.97 -13.34 -21.18
C GLY A 137 19.19 -13.81 -22.62
N ASP A 138 18.46 -14.85 -23.01
CA ASP A 138 18.63 -15.51 -24.31
C ASP A 138 18.27 -14.62 -25.50
N ALA A 139 17.47 -13.56 -25.26
CA ALA A 139 17.06 -12.58 -26.25
C ALA A 139 18.01 -11.36 -26.36
N LEU A 140 19.13 -11.33 -25.63
CA LEU A 140 20.10 -10.24 -25.68
C LEU A 140 20.91 -10.31 -26.99
N PRO A 141 20.79 -9.31 -27.89
CA PRO A 141 21.52 -9.33 -29.15
C PRO A 141 23.04 -9.17 -28.97
N SER A 142 23.80 -9.77 -29.88
CA SER A 142 25.26 -9.64 -29.88
C SER A 142 25.68 -8.19 -30.18
N GLY A 143 26.36 -7.54 -29.24
CA GLY A 143 26.87 -6.18 -29.40
C GLY A 143 26.13 -5.10 -28.61
N VAL A 144 24.98 -5.41 -27.98
CA VAL A 144 24.34 -4.50 -27.02
C VAL A 144 25.05 -4.62 -25.68
N THR A 145 25.65 -3.53 -25.21
CA THR A 145 26.38 -3.49 -23.94
C THR A 145 25.62 -2.73 -22.86
N ALA A 146 26.06 -2.93 -21.62
CA ALA A 146 25.61 -2.15 -20.48
C ALA A 146 25.77 -0.63 -20.70
N ASP A 147 26.94 -0.22 -21.19
CA ASP A 147 27.27 1.19 -21.38
C ASP A 147 26.34 1.86 -22.41
N ASP A 148 25.98 1.15 -23.49
CA ASP A 148 25.02 1.65 -24.48
C ASP A 148 23.65 1.95 -23.85
N ILE A 149 23.17 1.05 -22.97
CA ILE A 149 21.89 1.24 -22.27
C ILE A 149 21.99 2.42 -21.30
N LEU A 150 23.10 2.54 -20.56
CA LEU A 150 23.32 3.68 -19.65
C LEU A 150 23.34 5.00 -20.42
N GLU A 151 24.06 5.08 -21.54
CA GLU A 151 24.16 6.28 -22.37
C GLU A 151 22.78 6.76 -22.84
N VAL A 152 21.95 5.84 -23.31
CA VAL A 152 20.56 6.14 -23.72
C VAL A 152 19.72 6.64 -22.55
N MET A 153 19.98 6.15 -21.33
CA MET A 153 19.25 6.55 -20.14
C MET A 153 19.76 7.86 -19.51
N VAL A 154 20.93 8.38 -19.92
CA VAL A 154 21.47 9.65 -19.39
C VAL A 154 20.50 10.79 -19.69
N GLY A 155 19.94 11.39 -18.63
CA GLY A 155 19.01 12.52 -18.72
C GLY A 155 17.61 12.17 -19.22
N ALA A 156 17.40 10.97 -19.74
CA ALA A 156 16.10 10.45 -20.15
C ALA A 156 15.25 10.06 -18.94
N SER A 157 13.94 10.29 -19.02
CA SER A 157 12.98 9.82 -18.02
C SER A 157 11.73 9.31 -18.71
N MET A 158 11.54 7.99 -18.69
CA MET A 158 10.43 7.34 -19.39
C MET A 158 9.08 7.81 -18.85
N ARG A 159 8.98 8.06 -17.54
CA ARG A 159 7.77 8.63 -16.91
C ARG A 159 7.41 10.00 -17.46
N LYS A 160 8.40 10.88 -17.59
CA LYS A 160 8.22 12.21 -18.15
C LYS A 160 7.74 12.11 -19.62
N PHE A 161 8.42 11.32 -20.43
CA PHE A 161 8.07 11.17 -21.85
C PHE A 161 6.69 10.53 -22.05
N HIS A 162 6.33 9.54 -21.24
CA HIS A 162 4.99 8.95 -21.25
C HIS A 162 3.94 10.01 -20.92
N ALA A 163 4.13 10.79 -19.85
CA ALA A 163 3.20 11.85 -19.46
C ALA A 163 2.99 12.89 -20.58
N GLU A 164 4.05 13.29 -21.28
CA GLU A 164 3.96 14.22 -22.42
C GLU A 164 3.22 13.62 -23.62
N LYS A 165 3.39 12.32 -23.87
CA LYS A 165 2.69 11.59 -24.94
C LYS A 165 1.22 11.35 -24.58
N PHE A 166 0.95 11.00 -23.33
CA PHE A 166 -0.40 10.83 -22.78
C PHE A 166 -1.24 12.08 -23.01
N GLU A 167 -0.75 13.25 -22.62
CA GLU A 167 -1.51 14.50 -22.76
C GLU A 167 -1.87 14.79 -24.23
N LYS A 168 -0.96 14.52 -25.17
CA LYS A 168 -1.24 14.70 -26.61
C LYS A 168 -2.25 13.68 -27.14
N LYS A 169 -2.13 12.42 -26.70
CA LYS A 169 -2.88 11.29 -27.26
C LYS A 169 -4.31 11.25 -26.74
N TYR A 170 -4.52 11.52 -25.46
CA TYR A 170 -5.84 11.47 -24.82
C TYR A 170 -6.71 12.72 -25.09
N THR A 171 -6.15 13.74 -25.74
CA THR A 171 -6.91 14.88 -26.29
C THR A 171 -7.18 14.77 -27.79
N ASP A 172 -6.72 13.69 -28.44
CA ASP A 172 -6.97 13.46 -29.87
C ASP A 172 -8.45 13.10 -30.09
N GLU A 173 -9.11 13.77 -31.04
CA GLU A 173 -10.53 13.55 -31.32
C GLU A 173 -10.85 12.10 -31.73
N ALA A 174 -9.96 11.42 -32.46
CA ALA A 174 -10.17 10.03 -32.83
C ALA A 174 -10.13 9.11 -31.59
N VAL A 175 -9.28 9.42 -30.62
CA VAL A 175 -9.20 8.67 -29.34
C VAL A 175 -10.43 8.95 -28.48
N LEU A 176 -10.87 10.20 -28.38
CA LEU A 176 -12.09 10.57 -27.64
C LEU A 176 -13.33 9.90 -28.24
N GLN A 177 -13.45 9.89 -29.57
CA GLN A 177 -14.52 9.19 -30.27
C GLN A 177 -14.48 7.67 -30.02
N ALA A 178 -13.30 7.04 -30.08
CA ALA A 178 -13.17 5.61 -29.80
C ALA A 178 -13.53 5.26 -28.36
N GLN A 179 -13.16 6.11 -27.38
CA GLN A 179 -13.59 5.94 -25.98
C GLN A 179 -15.11 6.08 -25.82
N GLN A 180 -15.73 7.01 -26.55
CA GLN A 180 -17.18 7.17 -26.54
C GLN A 180 -17.90 5.95 -27.11
N ILE A 181 -17.41 5.39 -28.23
CA ILE A 181 -17.94 4.16 -28.82
C ILE A 181 -17.80 3.00 -27.82
N LEU A 182 -16.62 2.83 -27.22
CA LEU A 182 -16.38 1.81 -26.21
C LEU A 182 -17.34 1.94 -25.02
N LEU A 183 -17.52 3.16 -24.49
CA LEU A 183 -18.44 3.40 -23.38
C LEU A 183 -19.89 3.09 -23.77
N SER A 184 -20.31 3.46 -24.98
CA SER A 184 -21.64 3.15 -25.50
C SER A 184 -21.88 1.64 -25.59
N SER A 185 -20.95 0.88 -26.19
CA SER A 185 -21.04 -0.58 -26.28
C SER A 185 -21.08 -1.23 -24.89
N ARG A 186 -20.29 -0.71 -23.94
CA ARG A 186 -20.26 -1.21 -22.55
C ARG A 186 -21.57 -0.93 -21.79
N ILE A 187 -22.15 0.26 -21.94
CA ILE A 187 -23.45 0.61 -21.34
C ILE A 187 -24.55 -0.27 -21.95
N GLY A 188 -24.56 -0.42 -23.28
CA GLY A 188 -25.53 -1.26 -23.99
C GLY A 188 -25.50 -2.71 -23.49
N LEU A 189 -24.33 -3.36 -23.53
CA LEU A 189 -24.19 -4.75 -23.08
C LEU A 189 -24.53 -4.91 -21.60
N SER A 190 -24.00 -4.04 -20.73
CA SER A 190 -24.15 -4.20 -19.29
C SER A 190 -25.56 -3.89 -18.78
N SER A 191 -26.25 -2.91 -19.36
CA SER A 191 -27.65 -2.60 -19.01
C SER A 191 -28.59 -3.72 -19.49
N PHE A 192 -28.38 -4.25 -20.68
CA PHE A 192 -29.12 -5.39 -21.17
C PHE A 192 -28.90 -6.64 -20.31
N SER A 193 -27.64 -6.91 -19.93
CA SER A 193 -27.30 -7.98 -18.99
C SER A 193 -28.00 -7.79 -17.63
N ALA A 194 -28.09 -6.55 -17.14
CA ALA A 194 -28.76 -6.23 -15.89
C ALA A 194 -30.27 -6.46 -15.97
N LYS A 195 -30.91 -6.15 -17.11
CA LYS A 195 -32.32 -6.48 -17.37
C LYS A 195 -32.55 -7.99 -17.34
N LEU A 196 -31.70 -8.78 -18.02
CA LEU A 196 -31.83 -10.25 -18.03
C LEU A 196 -31.63 -10.88 -16.64
N GLN A 197 -30.86 -10.22 -15.77
CA GLN A 197 -30.67 -10.63 -14.37
C GLN A 197 -31.76 -10.12 -13.42
N GLY A 198 -32.70 -9.29 -13.91
CA GLY A 198 -33.74 -8.66 -13.08
C GLY A 198 -33.21 -7.58 -12.14
N HIS A 199 -32.05 -6.98 -12.44
CA HIS A 199 -31.48 -5.89 -11.65
C HIS A 199 -32.11 -4.52 -11.98
N ILE A 200 -32.62 -4.37 -13.20
CA ILE A 200 -33.36 -3.18 -13.68
C ILE A 200 -34.57 -3.63 -14.49
N SER A 201 -35.61 -2.78 -14.54
CA SER A 201 -36.80 -2.97 -15.35
C SER A 201 -36.60 -2.62 -16.83
N ASP A 202 -37.55 -3.00 -17.68
CA ASP A 202 -37.59 -2.58 -19.09
C ASP A 202 -37.75 -1.06 -19.23
N GLU A 203 -38.49 -0.41 -18.32
CA GLU A 203 -38.62 1.05 -18.27
C GLU A 203 -37.27 1.72 -17.98
N SER A 204 -36.52 1.20 -17.01
CA SER A 204 -35.15 1.67 -16.71
C SER A 204 -34.18 1.44 -17.86
N LEU A 205 -34.26 0.29 -18.55
CA LEU A 205 -33.46 0.02 -19.75
C LEU A 205 -33.77 1.06 -20.85
N GLN A 206 -35.05 1.41 -21.02
CA GLN A 206 -35.47 2.45 -21.97
C GLN A 206 -34.97 3.84 -21.57
N ILE A 207 -35.00 4.20 -20.29
CA ILE A 207 -34.41 5.46 -19.79
C ILE A 207 -32.92 5.51 -20.14
N VAL A 208 -32.17 4.43 -19.90
CA VAL A 208 -30.74 4.36 -20.23
C VAL A 208 -30.50 4.55 -21.74
N ALA A 209 -31.29 3.88 -22.58
CA ALA A 209 -31.19 3.99 -24.03
C ALA A 209 -31.50 5.41 -24.55
N ILE A 210 -32.60 6.02 -24.09
CA ILE A 210 -33.02 7.38 -24.48
C ILE A 210 -31.99 8.41 -24.02
N SER A 211 -31.53 8.30 -22.77
CA SER A 211 -30.54 9.22 -22.21
C SER A 211 -29.20 9.12 -22.95
N SER A 212 -28.78 7.91 -23.35
CA SER A 212 -27.54 7.69 -24.11
C SER A 212 -27.60 8.27 -25.53
N GLN A 213 -28.80 8.46 -26.08
CA GLN A 213 -29.03 9.12 -27.37
C GLN A 213 -29.14 10.65 -27.23
N GLY A 214 -29.06 11.19 -26.00
CA GLY A 214 -29.11 12.62 -25.72
C GLY A 214 -30.47 13.29 -25.99
N ASP A 215 -31.55 12.51 -25.89
CA ASP A 215 -32.92 13.02 -26.01
C ASP A 215 -33.34 13.78 -24.76
N GLU A 216 -33.93 14.98 -24.92
CA GLU A 216 -34.29 15.88 -23.83
C GLU A 216 -35.30 15.31 -22.83
N ARG A 217 -36.03 14.25 -23.19
CA ARG A 217 -37.00 13.59 -22.30
C ARG A 217 -36.35 12.88 -21.12
N CYS A 218 -35.08 12.48 -21.23
CA CYS A 218 -34.33 11.88 -20.13
C CYS A 218 -33.00 12.62 -19.99
N SER A 219 -32.31 12.43 -18.87
CA SER A 219 -31.04 13.15 -18.66
C SER A 219 -30.00 12.27 -17.99
N MET A 220 -28.76 12.35 -18.48
CA MET A 220 -27.58 11.74 -17.85
C MET A 220 -26.82 12.77 -17.03
N GLY A 221 -26.13 12.31 -15.99
CA GLY A 221 -25.25 13.16 -15.21
C GLY A 221 -24.24 12.37 -14.40
N ALA A 222 -23.23 13.09 -13.93
CA ALA A 222 -22.23 12.59 -13.02
C ALA A 222 -22.69 12.74 -11.56
N LEU A 223 -22.09 11.97 -10.66
CA LEU A 223 -22.30 12.10 -9.22
C LEU A 223 -21.07 12.67 -8.52
N SER A 224 -21.26 13.50 -7.52
CA SER A 224 -20.22 13.94 -6.58
C SER A 224 -20.74 13.85 -5.13
N PHE A 225 -19.83 13.83 -4.13
CA PHE A 225 -20.23 13.98 -2.73
C PHE A 225 -20.26 15.45 -2.32
N GLY A 226 -21.35 15.91 -1.71
CA GLY A 226 -21.43 17.24 -1.08
C GLY A 226 -20.81 18.34 -1.93
N ASP A 227 -19.88 19.11 -1.34
CA ASP A 227 -19.13 20.19 -1.98
C ASP A 227 -17.80 19.73 -2.61
N ALA A 228 -17.59 18.42 -2.82
CA ALA A 228 -16.41 17.92 -3.51
C ALA A 228 -16.33 18.53 -4.91
N LYS A 229 -15.10 18.83 -5.37
CA LYS A 229 -14.90 19.54 -6.63
C LYS A 229 -14.95 18.58 -7.83
N GLY A 230 -14.64 17.30 -7.62
CA GLY A 230 -14.66 16.25 -8.63
C GLY A 230 -15.91 15.39 -8.61
N ALA A 231 -16.36 14.99 -9.80
CA ALA A 231 -17.34 13.92 -9.96
C ALA A 231 -16.65 12.54 -9.93
N PHE A 232 -17.42 11.52 -9.55
CA PHE A 232 -17.01 10.13 -9.57
C PHE A 232 -16.81 9.61 -10.97
N GLU A 233 -15.64 9.02 -11.20
CA GLU A 233 -15.35 8.29 -12.42
C GLU A 233 -16.26 7.07 -12.54
N GLY A 234 -16.74 6.81 -13.77
CA GLY A 234 -17.54 5.63 -14.09
C GLY A 234 -18.94 5.58 -13.46
N MET A 235 -19.31 6.50 -12.57
CA MET A 235 -20.65 6.56 -11.96
C MET A 235 -21.57 7.51 -12.72
N ILE A 236 -22.58 6.93 -13.36
CA ILE A 236 -23.48 7.67 -14.26
C ILE A 236 -24.92 7.49 -13.79
N VAL A 237 -25.65 8.60 -13.67
CA VAL A 237 -27.07 8.58 -13.29
C VAL A 237 -27.93 9.03 -14.45
N CYS A 238 -28.86 8.16 -14.86
CA CYS A 238 -29.90 8.45 -15.82
C CYS A 238 -31.21 8.71 -15.08
N CYS A 239 -31.86 9.85 -15.32
CA CYS A 239 -33.17 10.17 -14.79
C CYS A 239 -34.21 10.17 -15.92
N GLY A 240 -35.38 9.58 -15.65
CA GLY A 240 -36.51 9.60 -16.58
C GLY A 240 -37.16 10.99 -16.71
N PRO A 241 -38.31 11.08 -17.41
CA PRO A 241 -38.98 12.35 -17.72
C PRO A 241 -39.44 13.17 -16.51
N GLN A 242 -39.60 12.53 -15.36
CA GLN A 242 -39.96 13.20 -14.10
C GLN A 242 -38.74 13.80 -13.37
N GLY A 243 -37.53 13.67 -13.94
CA GLY A 243 -36.30 14.16 -13.33
C GLY A 243 -35.96 13.40 -12.04
N GLU A 244 -35.38 14.12 -11.08
CA GLU A 244 -34.87 13.56 -9.82
C GLU A 244 -35.97 13.09 -8.85
N GLU A 245 -37.21 13.54 -9.06
CA GLU A 245 -38.37 13.09 -8.28
C GLU A 245 -38.94 11.75 -8.75
N GLY A 246 -38.54 11.27 -9.94
CA GLY A 246 -38.99 9.99 -10.50
C GLY A 246 -37.86 9.00 -10.73
N LEU A 247 -38.13 7.98 -11.56
CA LEU A 247 -37.24 6.82 -11.76
C LEU A 247 -35.82 7.25 -12.16
N CYS A 248 -34.85 6.81 -11.35
CA CYS A 248 -33.43 7.07 -11.52
C CYS A 248 -32.67 5.74 -11.62
N VAL A 249 -31.75 5.65 -12.56
CA VAL A 249 -30.92 4.46 -12.79
C VAL A 249 -29.45 4.84 -12.62
N LEU A 250 -28.76 4.16 -11.71
CA LEU A 250 -27.33 4.34 -11.46
C LEU A 250 -26.55 3.23 -12.18
N TYR A 251 -25.64 3.64 -13.05
CA TYR A 251 -24.51 2.84 -13.49
C TYR A 251 -23.35 3.01 -12.52
N ALA A 252 -22.90 1.92 -11.92
CA ALA A 252 -21.75 1.87 -11.00
C ALA A 252 -20.99 0.56 -11.24
N PRO A 253 -20.14 0.50 -12.28
CA PRO A 253 -19.47 -0.73 -12.66
C PRO A 253 -18.51 -1.18 -11.56
N GLN A 254 -18.51 -2.47 -11.24
CA GLN A 254 -17.66 -3.05 -10.18
C GLN A 254 -18.00 -2.57 -8.76
N ALA A 255 -19.19 -1.98 -8.57
CA ALA A 255 -19.71 -1.69 -7.24
C ALA A 255 -19.78 -2.96 -6.36
N PRO A 256 -19.65 -2.81 -5.04
CA PRO A 256 -19.71 -3.93 -4.12
C PRO A 256 -21.04 -4.68 -4.24
N GLY A 257 -20.98 -6.01 -4.19
CA GLY A 257 -22.15 -6.89 -4.34
C GLY A 257 -22.39 -7.42 -5.76
N GLY A 258 -21.48 -7.16 -6.69
CA GLY A 258 -21.45 -7.83 -8.00
C GLY A 258 -22.48 -7.30 -9.01
N ARG A 259 -23.13 -6.17 -8.73
CA ARG A 259 -24.08 -5.49 -9.63
C ARG A 259 -23.43 -4.24 -10.20
N SER A 260 -23.70 -3.95 -11.48
CA SER A 260 -23.23 -2.73 -12.14
C SER A 260 -24.34 -1.68 -12.33
N TRP A 261 -25.58 -2.06 -12.10
CA TRP A 261 -26.77 -1.26 -12.35
C TRP A 261 -27.72 -1.35 -11.17
N TYR A 262 -28.28 -0.20 -10.78
CA TYR A 262 -29.20 -0.06 -9.67
C TYR A 262 -30.36 0.86 -10.07
N GLU A 263 -31.59 0.42 -9.78
CA GLU A 263 -32.81 1.17 -10.03
C GLU A 263 -33.35 1.77 -8.73
N PHE A 264 -33.79 3.03 -8.79
CA PHE A 264 -34.34 3.77 -7.66
C PHE A 264 -35.57 4.56 -8.07
N ALA A 265 -36.59 4.62 -7.21
CA ALA A 265 -37.81 5.36 -7.51
C ALA A 265 -37.60 6.89 -7.52
N SER A 266 -36.51 7.39 -6.93
CA SER A 266 -36.11 8.79 -6.95
C SER A 266 -34.63 8.97 -6.63
N PHE A 267 -34.08 10.15 -6.94
CA PHE A 267 -32.71 10.52 -6.58
C PHE A 267 -32.50 10.51 -5.06
N ARG A 268 -33.54 10.80 -4.28
CA ARG A 268 -33.50 10.71 -2.82
C ARG A 268 -33.21 9.28 -2.33
N GLN A 269 -33.76 8.25 -2.97
CA GLN A 269 -33.45 6.87 -2.62
C GLN A 269 -32.03 6.48 -3.02
N LEU A 270 -31.56 6.96 -4.18
CA LEU A 270 -30.16 6.82 -4.60
C LEU A 270 -29.20 7.43 -3.58
N ASN A 271 -29.50 8.64 -3.08
CA ASN A 271 -28.72 9.32 -2.04
C ASN A 271 -28.59 8.48 -0.75
N PHE A 272 -29.67 7.86 -0.28
CA PHE A 272 -29.59 6.94 0.87
C PHE A 272 -28.81 5.66 0.56
N HIS A 273 -28.91 5.13 -0.67
CA HIS A 273 -28.15 3.96 -1.07
C HIS A 273 -26.63 4.21 -1.04
N LEU A 274 -26.18 5.39 -1.49
CA LEU A 274 -24.75 5.73 -1.40
C LEU A 274 -24.31 6.02 0.03
N PHE A 275 -25.18 6.57 0.88
CA PHE A 275 -24.91 6.65 2.31
C PHE A 275 -24.65 5.25 2.90
N ASP A 276 -25.44 4.23 2.54
CA ASP A 276 -25.22 2.84 2.99
C ASP A 276 -23.89 2.26 2.53
N TRP A 277 -23.36 2.68 1.38
CA TRP A 277 -22.02 2.29 0.94
C TRP A 277 -20.93 2.88 1.83
N THR A 278 -21.10 4.11 2.34
CA THR A 278 -20.11 4.71 3.25
C THR A 278 -20.01 3.97 4.59
N ALA A 279 -21.08 3.26 5.00
CA ALA A 279 -21.07 2.45 6.21
C ALA A 279 -20.24 1.16 6.05
N LYS A 280 -20.05 0.68 4.81
CA LYS A 280 -19.37 -0.59 4.52
C LYS A 280 -17.93 -0.33 4.05
N PRO A 281 -16.93 -1.07 4.54
CA PRO A 281 -15.56 -0.95 4.06
C PRO A 281 -15.41 -1.07 2.53
N GLU A 282 -16.12 -2.00 1.89
CA GLU A 282 -16.05 -2.21 0.43
C GLU A 282 -16.68 -1.06 -0.36
N GLY A 283 -17.76 -0.47 0.18
CA GLY A 283 -18.38 0.72 -0.40
C GLY A 283 -17.46 1.92 -0.32
N ARG A 284 -16.81 2.15 0.83
CA ARG A 284 -15.79 3.21 0.99
C ARG A 284 -14.61 3.01 0.04
N SER A 285 -14.10 1.78 -0.09
CA SER A 285 -13.01 1.44 -1.01
C SER A 285 -13.39 1.77 -2.45
N TYR A 286 -14.57 1.33 -2.88
CA TYR A 286 -15.10 1.60 -4.21
C TYR A 286 -15.22 3.11 -4.47
N LEU A 287 -15.87 3.85 -3.56
CA LEU A 287 -16.08 5.29 -3.70
C LEU A 287 -14.74 6.06 -3.74
N SER A 288 -13.78 5.71 -2.89
CA SER A 288 -12.44 6.31 -2.90
C SER A 288 -11.72 6.07 -4.23
N ARG A 289 -11.84 4.87 -4.82
CA ARG A 289 -11.25 4.55 -6.12
C ARG A 289 -11.81 5.42 -7.24
N GLN A 290 -13.12 5.64 -7.25
CA GLN A 290 -13.80 6.45 -8.26
C GLN A 290 -13.55 7.96 -8.10
N ALA A 291 -13.11 8.42 -6.93
CA ALA A 291 -12.73 9.82 -6.75
C ALA A 291 -11.43 10.15 -7.50
N LEU A 292 -11.26 11.44 -7.83
CA LEU A 292 -9.99 11.97 -8.32
C LEU A 292 -8.89 11.71 -7.28
N ALA A 293 -7.68 11.34 -7.75
CA ALA A 293 -6.54 11.03 -6.87
C ALA A 293 -6.28 12.11 -5.80
N SER A 294 -6.44 13.39 -6.15
CA SER A 294 -6.25 14.54 -5.25
C SER A 294 -7.32 14.68 -4.15
N GLU A 295 -8.50 14.07 -4.31
CA GLU A 295 -9.63 14.19 -3.38
C GLU A 295 -9.79 12.96 -2.48
N ARG A 296 -9.18 11.81 -2.85
CA ARG A 296 -9.32 10.52 -2.13
C ARG A 296 -9.09 10.66 -0.63
N ALA A 297 -7.96 11.24 -0.22
CA ALA A 297 -7.60 11.36 1.19
C ALA A 297 -8.64 12.15 2.00
N SER A 298 -9.14 13.27 1.44
CA SER A 298 -10.21 14.06 2.09
C SER A 298 -11.54 13.32 2.13
N LEU A 299 -11.88 12.59 1.06
CA LEU A 299 -13.10 11.81 0.98
C LEU A 299 -13.09 10.65 1.99
N ASP A 300 -11.97 9.94 2.10
CA ASP A 300 -11.81 8.85 3.05
C ASP A 300 -11.91 9.33 4.49
N ALA A 301 -11.26 10.45 4.81
CA ALA A 301 -11.40 11.10 6.11
C ALA A 301 -12.86 11.53 6.40
N TYR A 302 -13.58 12.01 5.38
CA TYR A 302 -14.99 12.34 5.52
C TYR A 302 -15.85 11.08 5.79
N MET A 303 -15.67 10.02 5.00
CA MET A 303 -16.43 8.76 5.16
C MET A 303 -16.13 8.06 6.49
N ARG A 304 -14.93 8.18 7.05
CA ARG A 304 -14.62 7.68 8.40
C ARG A 304 -15.39 8.44 9.47
N ARG A 305 -15.45 9.77 9.40
CA ARG A 305 -16.23 10.58 10.36
C ARG A 305 -17.72 10.24 10.34
N LEU A 306 -18.27 9.90 9.18
CA LEU A 306 -19.67 9.49 9.06
C LEU A 306 -20.00 8.22 9.87
N GLN A 307 -19.01 7.36 10.17
CA GLN A 307 -19.24 6.18 10.99
C GLN A 307 -19.60 6.56 12.43
N ASP A 308 -18.98 7.62 12.96
CA ASP A 308 -19.24 8.09 14.32
C ASP A 308 -20.37 9.13 14.36
N LEU A 309 -20.51 9.93 13.29
CA LEU A 309 -21.45 11.05 13.19
C LEU A 309 -22.25 11.01 11.88
N PRO A 310 -23.22 10.07 11.73
CA PRO A 310 -24.11 9.98 10.56
C PRO A 310 -24.83 11.29 10.21
N SER A 311 -25.09 12.14 11.21
CA SER A 311 -25.75 13.44 11.02
C SER A 311 -24.94 14.45 10.21
N GLN A 312 -23.65 14.19 9.96
CA GLN A 312 -22.79 15.01 9.11
C GLN A 312 -22.88 14.65 7.61
N TRP A 313 -23.79 13.75 7.24
CA TRP A 313 -24.06 13.41 5.84
C TRP A 313 -24.49 14.64 5.05
N CYS A 314 -23.66 15.07 4.09
CA CYS A 314 -23.90 16.24 3.24
C CYS A 314 -24.69 15.91 1.97
N GLY A 315 -24.97 14.63 1.72
CA GLY A 315 -25.65 14.16 0.52
C GLY A 315 -24.72 14.02 -0.68
N ILE A 316 -25.28 13.48 -1.76
CA ILE A 316 -24.67 13.49 -3.09
C ILE A 316 -25.30 14.58 -3.95
N GLN A 317 -24.51 15.08 -4.89
CA GLN A 317 -24.98 16.01 -5.92
C GLN A 317 -24.93 15.34 -7.28
N ARG A 318 -25.89 15.72 -8.14
CA ARG A 318 -25.92 15.31 -9.54
C ARG A 318 -25.59 16.51 -10.42
N SER A 319 -24.63 16.32 -11.31
CA SER A 319 -24.29 17.29 -12.35
C SER A 319 -24.82 16.81 -13.70
N PRO A 320 -25.96 17.33 -14.19
CA PRO A 320 -26.51 16.91 -15.47
C PRO A 320 -25.61 17.32 -16.63
N TRP A 321 -25.55 16.48 -17.66
CA TRP A 321 -24.78 16.73 -18.88
C TRP A 321 -25.67 17.31 -19.99
N PRO A 322 -25.08 17.95 -21.02
CA PRO A 322 -25.84 18.44 -22.16
C PRO A 322 -26.60 17.31 -22.88
N ASN A 323 -27.88 17.55 -23.18
CA ASN A 323 -28.73 16.63 -23.92
C ASN A 323 -28.42 16.73 -25.42
N SER A 324 -27.36 16.02 -25.85
CA SER A 324 -27.10 15.75 -27.26
C SER A 324 -26.46 14.36 -27.40
N ALA A 325 -26.77 13.67 -28.51
CA ALA A 325 -26.29 12.31 -28.77
C ALA A 325 -24.75 12.20 -28.66
N GLU A 326 -24.06 13.23 -29.13
CA GLU A 326 -22.62 13.34 -28.99
C GLU A 326 -22.18 13.85 -27.62
N GLY A 327 -22.99 14.65 -26.91
CA GLY A 327 -22.60 15.38 -25.71
C GLY A 327 -22.63 14.59 -24.41
N ALA A 328 -23.66 13.78 -24.15
CA ALA A 328 -23.81 13.14 -22.84
C ALA A 328 -22.71 12.10 -22.55
N LEU A 329 -22.52 11.13 -23.45
CA LEU A 329 -21.44 10.13 -23.29
C LEU A 329 -20.04 10.75 -23.47
N ARG A 330 -19.92 11.83 -24.25
CA ARG A 330 -18.65 12.55 -24.37
C ARG A 330 -18.27 13.25 -23.06
N GLN A 331 -19.22 13.79 -22.30
CA GLN A 331 -18.91 14.31 -20.95
C GLN A 331 -18.39 13.21 -20.03
N ALA A 332 -18.97 12.01 -20.07
CA ALA A 332 -18.47 10.86 -19.31
C ALA A 332 -17.03 10.50 -19.72
N VAL A 333 -16.73 10.50 -21.02
CA VAL A 333 -15.38 10.27 -21.55
C VAL A 333 -14.41 11.37 -21.08
N MET A 334 -14.80 12.64 -21.13
CA MET A 334 -13.96 13.74 -20.66
C MET A 334 -13.64 13.61 -19.17
N LEU A 335 -14.64 13.26 -18.33
CA LEU A 335 -14.42 12.97 -16.91
C LEU A 335 -13.49 11.77 -16.70
N HIS A 336 -13.61 10.71 -17.51
CA HIS A 336 -12.69 9.57 -17.46
C HIS A 336 -11.25 9.99 -17.83
N VAL A 337 -11.07 10.81 -18.87
CA VAL A 337 -9.75 11.34 -19.26
C VAL A 337 -9.17 12.24 -18.16
N ASP A 338 -9.99 13.09 -17.54
CA ASP A 338 -9.58 13.94 -16.42
C ASP A 338 -9.18 13.10 -15.20
N TRP A 339 -9.91 12.02 -14.93
CA TRP A 339 -9.56 11.06 -13.89
C TRP A 339 -8.24 10.34 -14.19
N LEU A 340 -8.05 9.82 -15.41
CA LEU A 340 -6.76 9.23 -15.85
C LEU A 340 -5.61 10.23 -15.75
N ARG A 341 -5.86 11.50 -16.08
CA ARG A 341 -4.89 12.58 -15.90
C ARG A 341 -4.57 12.79 -14.43
N GLY A 342 -5.56 12.73 -13.54
CA GLY A 342 -5.39 12.75 -12.09
C GLY A 342 -4.49 11.61 -11.59
N GLU A 343 -4.73 10.38 -12.04
CA GLU A 343 -3.87 9.23 -11.73
C GLU A 343 -2.44 9.45 -12.23
N MET A 344 -2.30 9.95 -13.46
CA MET A 344 -0.99 10.28 -14.05
C MET A 344 -0.25 11.34 -13.22
N GLN A 345 -0.96 12.39 -12.78
CA GLN A 345 -0.37 13.47 -11.99
C GLN A 345 0.00 13.02 -10.58
N ALA A 346 -0.71 12.05 -9.99
CA ALA A 346 -0.34 11.46 -8.70
C ALA A 346 0.96 10.62 -8.81
N VAL A 347 1.18 9.98 -9.96
CA VAL A 347 2.39 9.16 -10.22
C VAL A 347 3.56 10.00 -10.73
N VAL A 348 3.28 10.98 -11.61
CA VAL A 348 4.28 11.84 -12.26
C VAL A 348 3.87 13.33 -12.13
N PRO A 349 3.92 13.90 -10.90
CA PRO A 349 3.62 15.30 -10.64
C PRO A 349 4.34 16.28 -11.56
N ALA A 350 3.75 17.47 -11.75
CA ALA A 350 4.34 18.52 -12.56
C ALA A 350 5.76 18.93 -12.09
N GLY A 351 6.00 18.95 -10.77
CA GLY A 351 7.32 19.24 -10.22
C GLY A 351 8.35 18.16 -10.58
N TYR A 352 7.97 16.88 -10.60
CA TYR A 352 8.86 15.80 -11.05
C TYR A 352 9.19 15.90 -12.55
N ARG A 353 8.19 16.21 -13.39
CA ARG A 353 8.37 16.38 -14.85
C ARG A 353 9.32 17.54 -15.20
N SER A 354 9.29 18.59 -14.38
CA SER A 354 10.12 19.79 -14.53
C SER A 354 11.43 19.75 -13.73
N ALA A 355 11.65 18.72 -12.89
CA ALA A 355 12.85 18.55 -12.10
C ALA A 355 14.11 18.39 -12.96
N THR A 356 15.28 18.67 -12.37
CA THR A 356 16.55 18.37 -13.03
C THR A 356 16.78 16.86 -13.09
N ALA A 357 17.68 16.41 -13.99
CA ALA A 357 18.09 15.01 -14.01
C ALA A 357 18.67 14.59 -12.65
N ALA A 358 19.52 15.42 -12.04
CA ALA A 358 20.12 15.15 -10.73
C ALA A 358 19.09 14.92 -9.62
N GLN A 359 18.00 15.71 -9.58
CA GLN A 359 16.93 15.54 -8.59
C GLN A 359 16.20 14.20 -8.76
N ARG A 360 15.90 13.81 -10.01
CA ARG A 360 15.27 12.51 -10.30
C ARG A 360 16.20 11.34 -9.97
N GLN A 361 17.49 11.47 -10.29
CA GLN A 361 18.50 10.47 -9.96
C GLN A 361 18.68 10.31 -8.45
N CYS A 362 18.71 11.43 -7.70
CA CYS A 362 18.74 11.42 -6.25
C CYS A 362 17.51 10.71 -5.68
N PHE A 363 16.31 11.01 -6.20
CA PHE A 363 15.08 10.34 -5.80
C PHE A 363 15.12 8.83 -6.07
N ALA A 364 15.59 8.40 -7.25
CA ALA A 364 15.75 6.99 -7.59
C ALA A 364 16.76 6.29 -6.67
N ARG A 365 17.88 6.95 -6.36
CA ARG A 365 18.92 6.46 -5.45
C ARG A 365 18.40 6.24 -4.03
N LEU A 366 17.75 7.24 -3.46
CA LEU A 366 17.15 7.15 -2.12
C LEU A 366 16.16 5.98 -2.02
N ASN A 367 15.42 5.68 -3.09
CA ASN A 367 14.51 4.53 -3.12
C ASN A 367 15.24 3.19 -3.09
N ILE A 368 16.38 3.07 -3.79
CA ILE A 368 17.21 1.86 -3.77
C ILE A 368 17.92 1.69 -2.42
N GLU A 369 18.44 2.79 -1.87
CA GLU A 369 19.08 2.81 -0.55
C GLU A 369 18.09 2.48 0.56
N LEU A 370 16.90 3.10 0.56
CA LEU A 370 15.82 2.76 1.49
C LEU A 370 15.40 1.29 1.38
N LYS A 371 15.48 0.69 0.17
CA LYS A 371 15.19 -0.74 -0.02
C LYS A 371 16.22 -1.61 0.66
N GLY A 372 17.50 -1.31 0.46
CA GLY A 372 18.58 -1.98 1.16
C GLY A 372 18.51 -1.78 2.67
N LEU A 373 18.31 -0.55 3.13
CA LEU A 373 18.18 -0.17 4.54
C LEU A 373 16.99 -0.86 5.21
N THR A 374 15.85 -0.98 4.54
CA THR A 374 14.68 -1.65 5.12
C THR A 374 14.88 -3.17 5.20
N LYS A 375 15.50 -3.78 4.18
CA LYS A 375 15.90 -5.21 4.25
C LYS A 375 16.91 -5.44 5.37
N LEU A 376 17.90 -4.56 5.51
CA LEU A 376 18.91 -4.62 6.55
C LEU A 376 18.29 -4.40 7.94
N ALA A 377 17.41 -3.41 8.09
CA ALA A 377 16.68 -3.15 9.32
C ALA A 377 15.83 -4.35 9.73
N GLY A 378 15.16 -5.01 8.78
CA GLY A 378 14.37 -6.21 9.04
C GLY A 378 15.18 -7.44 9.46
N ARG A 379 16.49 -7.48 9.17
CA ARG A 379 17.38 -8.62 9.48
C ARG A 379 18.26 -8.37 10.70
N GLU A 380 18.93 -7.22 10.74
CA GLU A 380 19.99 -6.92 11.70
C GLU A 380 19.55 -5.95 12.81
N ALA A 381 18.51 -5.14 12.56
CA ALA A 381 18.04 -4.12 13.50
C ALA A 381 16.56 -4.26 13.88
N ALA A 382 15.95 -5.42 13.58
CA ALA A 382 14.53 -5.63 13.78
C ALA A 382 14.24 -5.88 15.24
N LEU A 383 13.38 -5.04 15.81
CA LEU A 383 12.85 -5.26 17.15
C LEU A 383 12.00 -6.53 17.12
N ILE A 384 12.39 -7.55 17.89
CA ILE A 384 11.58 -8.75 18.08
C ILE A 384 10.26 -8.36 18.75
N SER A 385 9.13 -8.89 18.27
CA SER A 385 7.84 -8.64 18.93
C SER A 385 7.82 -9.27 20.33
N TYR A 386 6.98 -8.73 21.22
CA TYR A 386 6.82 -9.31 22.55
C TYR A 386 6.30 -10.76 22.47
N GLU A 387 5.33 -11.00 21.59
CA GLU A 387 4.74 -12.31 21.36
C GLU A 387 5.78 -13.32 20.84
N ASP A 388 6.59 -12.95 19.84
CA ASP A 388 7.63 -13.83 19.31
C ASP A 388 8.71 -14.11 20.35
N PHE A 389 9.10 -13.09 21.12
CA PHE A 389 10.05 -13.25 22.22
C PHE A 389 9.52 -14.22 23.27
N ALA A 390 8.28 -14.00 23.73
CA ALA A 390 7.65 -14.84 24.74
C ALA A 390 7.46 -16.27 24.22
N CYS A 391 7.01 -16.45 22.98
CA CYS A 391 6.86 -17.77 22.38
C CYS A 391 8.21 -18.52 22.29
N LYS A 392 9.28 -17.85 21.83
CA LYS A 392 10.65 -18.43 21.83
C LYS A 392 11.14 -18.75 23.24
N LEU A 393 10.87 -17.90 24.22
CA LEU A 393 11.22 -18.13 25.62
C LEU A 393 10.51 -19.37 26.18
N ILE A 394 9.20 -19.50 25.93
CA ILE A 394 8.39 -20.63 26.36
C ILE A 394 8.86 -21.92 25.67
N LYS A 395 9.07 -21.87 24.36
CA LYS A 395 9.62 -22.98 23.57
C LYS A 395 10.93 -23.47 24.17
N LYS A 396 11.91 -22.57 24.31
CA LYS A 396 13.22 -22.88 24.89
C LYS A 396 13.08 -23.52 26.27
N ARG A 397 12.21 -22.97 27.13
CA ARG A 397 12.00 -23.50 28.48
C ARG A 397 11.36 -24.88 28.48
N ALA A 398 10.42 -25.13 27.57
CA ALA A 398 9.77 -26.41 27.38
C ALA A 398 10.77 -27.48 26.91
N GLU A 399 11.55 -27.15 25.87
CA GLU A 399 12.59 -28.03 25.32
C GLU A 399 13.67 -28.36 26.34
N GLU A 400 14.11 -27.38 27.15
CA GLU A 400 15.06 -27.60 28.25
C GLU A 400 14.54 -28.60 29.29
N VAL A 401 13.27 -28.48 29.70
CA VAL A 401 12.68 -29.39 30.70
C VAL A 401 12.51 -30.79 30.14
N LEU A 402 12.11 -30.92 28.88
CA LEU A 402 12.00 -32.22 28.22
C LEU A 402 13.38 -32.87 28.04
N ALA A 403 14.38 -32.10 27.62
CA ALA A 403 15.75 -32.57 27.45
C ALA A 403 16.36 -33.07 28.77
N GLN A 404 16.09 -32.39 29.89
CA GLN A 404 16.50 -32.82 31.24
C GLN A 404 15.91 -34.18 31.64
N HIS A 405 14.80 -34.59 31.02
CA HIS A 405 14.12 -35.86 31.28
C HIS A 405 14.29 -36.87 30.13
N GLY A 406 15.22 -36.62 29.20
CA GLY A 406 15.57 -37.53 28.12
C GLY A 406 14.67 -37.47 26.89
N GLU A 407 13.84 -36.44 26.76
CA GLU A 407 12.96 -36.20 25.61
C GLU A 407 13.52 -35.05 24.75
N THR A 408 13.64 -35.25 23.44
CA THR A 408 14.04 -34.19 22.50
C THR A 408 12.93 -34.02 21.48
N VAL A 409 12.16 -32.95 21.64
CA VAL A 409 10.99 -32.65 20.81
C VAL A 409 11.05 -31.18 20.43
N ASP A 410 10.79 -30.89 19.16
CA ASP A 410 10.62 -29.51 18.67
C ASP A 410 9.26 -29.00 19.14
N ILE A 411 9.26 -28.05 20.08
CA ILE A 411 8.03 -27.56 20.72
C ILE A 411 7.48 -26.35 19.98
N ASP A 412 6.18 -26.36 19.71
CA ASP A 412 5.42 -25.19 19.29
C ASP A 412 4.39 -24.81 20.37
N PRO A 413 4.65 -23.77 21.19
CA PRO A 413 3.76 -23.35 22.27
C PRO A 413 2.35 -22.93 21.82
N ASP A 414 2.17 -22.50 20.57
CA ASP A 414 0.87 -22.11 20.02
C ASP A 414 -0.01 -23.33 19.68
N LEU A 415 0.59 -24.50 19.50
CA LEU A 415 -0.13 -25.75 19.25
C LEU A 415 -0.36 -26.59 20.51
N ILE A 416 0.03 -26.08 21.68
CA ILE A 416 -0.22 -26.71 22.99
C ILE A 416 -1.39 -25.99 23.65
N VAL A 417 -2.56 -26.64 23.73
CA VAL A 417 -3.75 -26.09 24.38
C VAL A 417 -3.76 -26.49 25.85
N VAL A 418 -3.76 -25.50 26.75
CA VAL A 418 -3.93 -25.67 28.19
C VAL A 418 -5.41 -25.52 28.53
N ARG A 419 -5.99 -26.57 29.10
CA ARG A 419 -7.36 -26.60 29.59
C ARG A 419 -7.36 -26.33 31.08
N LEU A 420 -8.07 -25.28 31.49
CA LEU A 420 -8.15 -24.84 32.88
C LEU A 420 -9.45 -25.31 33.55
N ASP A 421 -10.55 -25.34 32.80
CA ASP A 421 -11.84 -25.92 33.16
C ASP A 421 -12.66 -26.29 31.89
N ASP A 422 -13.89 -26.77 32.05
CA ASP A 422 -14.77 -27.21 30.95
C ASP A 422 -15.17 -26.11 29.95
N SER A 423 -15.00 -24.83 30.32
CA SER A 423 -15.35 -23.66 29.53
C SER A 423 -14.15 -22.81 29.11
N LYS A 424 -12.95 -23.12 29.64
CA LYS A 424 -11.77 -22.28 29.52
C LYS A 424 -10.55 -23.06 29.03
N GLU A 425 -10.27 -22.88 27.75
CA GLU A 425 -9.06 -23.34 27.08
C GLU A 425 -8.31 -22.16 26.45
N MET A 426 -6.99 -22.21 26.45
CA MET A 426 -6.13 -21.27 25.73
C MET A 426 -4.81 -21.93 25.37
N THR A 427 -4.08 -21.39 24.39
CA THR A 427 -2.75 -21.91 24.06
C THR A 427 -1.75 -21.62 25.18
N LEU A 428 -0.69 -22.42 25.30
CA LEU A 428 0.36 -22.25 26.29
C LEU A 428 1.04 -20.88 26.13
N SER A 429 1.27 -20.46 24.89
CA SER A 429 1.74 -19.11 24.55
C SER A 429 0.84 -18.02 25.13
N ARG A 430 -0.47 -18.03 24.82
CA ARG A 430 -1.43 -17.02 25.28
C ARG A 430 -1.54 -16.98 26.79
N MET A 431 -1.59 -18.15 27.43
CA MET A 431 -1.66 -18.23 28.89
C MET A 431 -0.50 -17.50 29.56
N ILE A 432 0.71 -17.64 29.03
CA ILE A 432 1.91 -17.03 29.61
C ILE A 432 2.05 -15.56 29.18
N ILE A 433 1.76 -15.23 27.93
CA ILE A 433 1.83 -13.87 27.36
C ILE A 433 0.84 -12.93 28.05
N ASP A 434 -0.37 -13.41 28.29
CA ASP A 434 -1.46 -12.65 28.94
C ASP A 434 -1.34 -12.70 30.48
N GLU A 435 -0.22 -13.23 31.00
CA GLU A 435 0.07 -13.44 32.43
C GLU A 435 -1.08 -14.13 33.19
N HIS A 436 -1.73 -15.09 32.55
CA HIS A 436 -2.82 -15.83 33.16
C HIS A 436 -2.31 -16.83 34.21
N HIS A 437 -2.31 -16.39 35.47
CA HIS A 437 -1.88 -17.23 36.58
C HIS A 437 -2.88 -18.35 36.87
N ILE A 438 -2.40 -19.58 36.92
CA ILE A 438 -3.17 -20.71 37.44
C ILE A 438 -3.21 -20.56 38.96
N THR A 439 -4.35 -20.21 39.57
CA THR A 439 -4.51 -20.08 41.04
C THR A 439 -5.14 -21.33 41.65
N GLU A 440 -5.19 -21.43 42.99
CA GLU A 440 -5.92 -22.53 43.65
C GLU A 440 -7.45 -22.44 43.47
N GLU A 441 -7.98 -21.26 43.15
CA GLU A 441 -9.41 -21.02 42.85
C GLU A 441 -9.78 -21.23 41.37
N SER A 442 -8.80 -21.11 40.46
CA SER A 442 -8.90 -21.43 39.02
C SER A 442 -8.09 -22.68 38.64
N GLY A 443 -7.87 -23.53 39.65
CA GLY A 443 -7.10 -24.77 39.70
C GLY A 443 -7.64 -25.64 40.85
N PRO A 444 -6.93 -26.65 41.38
CA PRO A 444 -7.40 -27.98 41.82
C PRO A 444 -8.30 -28.05 43.08
N THR A 445 -9.33 -27.21 43.18
CA THR A 445 -10.33 -27.21 44.25
C THR A 445 -11.69 -27.74 43.80
N HIS A 446 -12.07 -27.62 42.51
CA HIS A 446 -13.34 -28.17 41.99
C HIS A 446 -13.24 -29.52 41.25
N ASN A 447 -12.11 -29.88 40.63
CA ASN A 447 -11.92 -31.14 39.87
C ASN A 447 -10.49 -31.71 40.00
N ARG A 448 -10.12 -32.21 41.19
CA ARG A 448 -8.78 -32.80 41.44
C ARG A 448 -8.50 -33.96 40.47
N GLY A 449 -7.41 -33.83 39.70
CA GLY A 449 -6.92 -34.87 38.78
C GLY A 449 -7.39 -34.75 37.33
N ILE A 450 -8.19 -33.74 36.99
CA ILE A 450 -8.71 -33.51 35.62
C ILE A 450 -8.10 -32.25 34.99
N TYR A 451 -7.92 -31.18 35.77
CA TYR A 451 -7.37 -29.90 35.32
C TYR A 451 -6.25 -29.39 36.27
N PRO A 452 -5.27 -28.61 35.75
CA PRO A 452 -5.10 -28.27 34.34
C PRO A 452 -4.59 -29.47 33.53
N SER A 453 -4.96 -29.57 32.25
CA SER A 453 -4.46 -30.60 31.34
C SER A 453 -4.03 -30.00 30.01
N ILE A 454 -3.13 -30.67 29.29
CA ILE A 454 -2.68 -30.27 27.97
C ILE A 454 -3.38 -31.12 26.91
N ARG A 455 -3.75 -30.47 25.80
CA ARG A 455 -4.15 -31.12 24.56
C ARG A 455 -3.28 -30.56 23.43
N LEU A 456 -2.74 -31.44 22.61
CA LEU A 456 -1.97 -31.05 21.43
C LEU A 456 -2.91 -30.80 20.26
N SER A 457 -2.73 -29.67 19.58
CA SER A 457 -3.42 -29.37 18.33
C SER A 457 -2.82 -30.19 17.17
N PRO A 458 -3.59 -30.43 16.09
CA PRO A 458 -3.08 -31.10 14.90
C PRO A 458 -1.81 -30.43 14.38
N GLY A 459 -0.76 -31.20 14.12
CA GLY A 459 0.53 -30.71 13.63
C GLY A 459 1.65 -30.61 14.67
N HIS A 460 1.34 -30.64 15.97
CA HIS A 460 2.37 -30.68 17.01
C HIS A 460 2.90 -32.13 17.21
N PRO A 461 4.23 -32.34 17.35
CA PRO A 461 4.79 -33.64 17.68
C PRO A 461 4.27 -34.20 19.03
N PRO A 462 4.26 -35.53 19.26
CA PRO A 462 3.90 -36.07 20.57
C PRO A 462 4.85 -35.57 21.67
N VAL A 463 4.29 -35.15 22.81
CA VAL A 463 5.02 -34.70 24.00
C VAL A 463 4.49 -35.43 25.22
N SER A 464 5.35 -35.75 26.19
CA SER A 464 4.89 -36.36 27.43
C SER A 464 4.06 -35.42 28.30
N ASP A 465 3.22 -36.01 29.16
CA ASP A 465 2.48 -35.30 30.21
C ASP A 465 3.40 -34.72 31.31
N LEU A 466 4.72 -34.70 31.12
CA LEU A 466 5.65 -34.04 32.02
C LEU A 466 5.44 -32.52 32.03
N LEU A 467 5.18 -31.94 30.86
CA LEU A 467 5.12 -30.49 30.68
C LEU A 467 4.07 -29.83 31.60
N ILE A 468 2.91 -30.47 31.75
CA ILE A 468 1.80 -29.95 32.58
C ILE A 468 2.19 -29.73 34.04
N LYS A 469 3.18 -30.48 34.56
CA LYS A 469 3.65 -30.32 35.95
C LYS A 469 4.39 -29.00 36.17
N TYR A 470 4.97 -28.44 35.11
CA TYR A 470 5.77 -27.21 35.16
C TYR A 470 4.97 -25.97 34.77
N VAL A 471 3.93 -26.12 33.94
CA VAL A 471 3.07 -25.03 33.44
C VAL A 471 2.49 -24.14 34.56
N PRO A 472 1.93 -24.67 35.67
CA PRO A 472 1.48 -23.84 36.79
C PRO A 472 2.60 -22.99 37.41
N GLY A 473 3.81 -23.54 37.51
CA GLY A 473 4.98 -22.79 37.99
C GLY A 473 5.36 -21.67 37.03
N TRP A 474 5.49 -21.98 35.73
CA TRP A 474 5.85 -21.01 34.69
C TRP A 474 4.85 -19.86 34.61
N SER A 475 3.55 -20.12 34.82
CA SER A 475 2.51 -19.09 34.83
C SER A 475 2.80 -17.97 35.84
N ARG A 476 3.64 -18.21 36.86
CA ARG A 476 4.02 -17.23 37.89
C ARG A 476 5.48 -16.77 37.77
N THR A 477 6.38 -17.66 37.36
CA THR A 477 7.82 -17.43 37.47
C THR A 477 8.51 -17.07 36.16
N LEU A 478 7.90 -17.36 35.00
CA LEU A 478 8.56 -17.12 33.71
C LEU A 478 8.65 -15.63 33.38
N ARG A 479 7.65 -14.83 33.78
CA ARG A 479 7.63 -13.35 33.68
C ARG A 479 8.24 -12.83 32.36
N PRO A 480 7.69 -13.21 31.20
CA PRO A 480 8.21 -12.82 29.89
C PRO A 480 8.37 -11.31 29.72
N GLY A 481 7.49 -10.49 30.33
CA GLY A 481 7.59 -9.02 30.27
C GLY A 481 8.89 -8.47 30.87
N GLU A 482 9.33 -8.98 32.03
CA GLU A 482 10.59 -8.56 32.65
C GLU A 482 11.81 -9.01 31.86
N GLN A 483 11.77 -10.25 31.35
CA GLN A 483 12.85 -10.77 30.51
C GLN A 483 12.94 -10.01 29.17
N TYR A 484 11.79 -9.60 28.63
CA TYR A 484 11.73 -8.76 27.45
C TYR A 484 12.34 -7.38 27.71
N LEU A 485 11.99 -6.72 28.82
CA LEU A 485 12.61 -5.47 29.24
C LEU A 485 14.14 -5.59 29.44
N ALA A 486 14.60 -6.68 30.04
CA ALA A 486 16.03 -6.93 30.21
C ALA A 486 16.74 -7.10 28.87
N MET A 487 16.14 -7.83 27.93
CA MET A 487 16.65 -8.00 26.57
C MET A 487 16.71 -6.66 25.82
N LEU A 488 15.65 -5.84 25.87
CA LEU A 488 15.66 -4.51 25.25
C LEU A 488 16.79 -3.63 25.77
N LYS A 489 17.04 -3.66 27.09
CA LYS A 489 18.13 -2.89 27.70
C LYS A 489 19.50 -3.40 27.27
N ALA A 490 19.72 -4.71 27.27
CA ALA A 490 21.00 -5.33 26.94
C ALA A 490 21.34 -5.25 25.45
N ASP A 491 20.36 -5.49 24.56
CA ASP A 491 20.62 -5.69 23.14
C ASP A 491 20.38 -4.43 22.30
N TYR A 492 19.61 -3.45 22.79
CA TYR A 492 19.21 -2.25 22.01
C TYR A 492 19.57 -0.91 22.67
N LEU A 493 19.88 -0.87 23.96
CA LEU A 493 20.27 0.36 24.67
C LEU A 493 21.71 0.37 25.15
N ASP A 494 22.28 -0.80 25.42
CA ASP A 494 23.68 -0.90 25.81
C ASP A 494 24.60 -0.52 24.65
N GLN A 495 25.39 0.54 24.85
CA GLN A 495 26.31 1.05 23.83
C GLN A 495 27.50 0.12 23.61
N ASP A 496 27.80 -0.73 24.59
CA ASP A 496 28.88 -1.71 24.52
C ASP A 496 28.45 -3.02 23.84
N ALA A 497 27.16 -3.17 23.52
CA ALA A 497 26.68 -4.34 22.78
C ALA A 497 27.28 -4.37 21.35
N PRO A 498 27.70 -5.55 20.86
CA PRO A 498 28.50 -5.67 19.64
C PRO A 498 27.76 -5.20 18.38
N ASP A 499 26.43 -5.27 18.37
CA ASP A 499 25.57 -4.88 17.24
C ASP A 499 24.91 -3.50 17.43
N TYR A 500 25.11 -2.83 18.56
CA TYR A 500 24.49 -1.54 18.88
C TYR A 500 24.79 -0.48 17.82
N ALA A 501 26.06 -0.34 17.43
CA ALA A 501 26.48 0.65 16.43
C ALA A 501 25.76 0.44 15.09
N LEU A 502 25.68 -0.81 14.62
CA LEU A 502 24.96 -1.13 13.38
C LEU A 502 23.46 -0.83 13.50
N LYS A 503 22.81 -1.22 14.60
CA LYS A 503 21.37 -0.94 14.83
C LYS A 503 21.08 0.56 14.84
N ARG A 504 21.92 1.32 15.53
CA ARG A 504 21.85 2.78 15.60
C ARG A 504 22.03 3.40 14.22
N ASP A 505 23.05 2.99 13.47
CA ASP A 505 23.38 3.57 12.17
C ASP A 505 22.31 3.24 11.12
N VAL A 506 21.78 2.00 11.12
CA VAL A 506 20.63 1.60 10.31
C VAL A 506 19.41 2.46 10.62
N TYR A 507 19.09 2.69 11.91
CA TYR A 507 17.96 3.54 12.30
C TYR A 507 18.14 4.99 11.84
N VAL A 508 19.33 5.56 12.03
CA VAL A 508 19.66 6.94 11.65
C VAL A 508 19.56 7.10 10.14
N ASP A 509 20.20 6.22 9.37
CA ASP A 509 20.19 6.31 7.92
C ASP A 509 18.79 6.09 7.36
N LEU A 510 18.02 5.14 7.89
CA LEU A 510 16.63 4.95 7.48
C LEU A 510 15.82 6.25 7.63
N ARG A 511 15.90 6.92 8.78
CA ARG A 511 15.16 8.18 9.03
C ARG A 511 15.63 9.33 8.14
N ARG A 512 16.93 9.47 7.93
CA ARG A 512 17.48 10.56 7.11
C ARG A 512 17.13 10.37 5.64
N HIS A 513 17.25 9.15 5.11
CA HIS A 513 16.85 8.86 3.72
C HIS A 513 15.34 9.01 3.52
N GLU A 514 14.52 8.65 4.52
CA GLU A 514 13.07 8.85 4.50
C GLU A 514 12.71 10.36 4.46
N MET A 515 13.35 11.18 5.29
CA MET A 515 13.17 12.63 5.28
C MET A 515 13.58 13.25 3.95
N HIS A 516 14.74 12.85 3.40
CA HIS A 516 15.25 13.39 2.14
C HIS A 516 14.35 13.00 0.97
N ARG A 517 13.93 11.73 0.90
CA ARG A 517 12.96 11.26 -0.09
C ARG A 517 11.65 12.05 0.02
N SER A 518 11.14 12.22 1.25
CA SER A 518 9.91 12.97 1.51
C SER A 518 10.01 14.45 1.13
N ALA A 519 11.20 15.06 1.26
CA ALA A 519 11.45 16.44 0.86
C ALA A 519 11.45 16.60 -0.67
N LEU A 520 12.09 15.68 -1.39
CA LEU A 520 12.01 15.61 -2.86
C LEU A 520 10.57 15.40 -3.32
N GLU A 521 9.83 14.53 -2.64
CA GLU A 521 8.42 14.28 -2.92
C GLU A 521 7.54 15.51 -2.70
N ALA A 522 7.73 16.19 -1.57
CA ALA A 522 7.06 17.45 -1.29
C ALA A 522 7.41 18.53 -2.34
N LEU A 523 8.66 18.58 -2.83
CA LEU A 523 9.06 19.49 -3.91
C LEU A 523 8.35 19.14 -5.21
N PHE A 524 8.32 17.86 -5.58
CA PHE A 524 7.69 17.40 -6.82
C PHE A 524 6.18 17.61 -6.85
N CYS A 525 5.52 17.43 -5.71
CA CYS A 525 4.09 17.68 -5.53
C CYS A 525 3.76 19.18 -5.33
N GLY A 526 4.78 20.05 -5.21
CA GLY A 526 4.59 21.49 -5.01
C GLY A 526 4.14 21.87 -3.59
N HIS A 527 4.32 20.97 -2.61
CA HIS A 527 4.03 21.23 -1.20
C HIS A 527 5.07 22.12 -0.52
N ILE A 528 6.28 22.19 -1.08
CA ILE A 528 7.36 23.09 -0.67
C ILE A 528 8.02 23.74 -1.89
N GLU A 529 8.62 24.90 -1.69
CA GLU A 529 9.37 25.62 -2.72
C GLU A 529 10.80 25.08 -2.88
N ARG A 530 11.44 25.32 -4.03
CA ARG A 530 12.83 24.90 -4.28
C ARG A 530 13.81 25.41 -3.21
N LYS A 531 13.68 26.66 -2.80
CA LYS A 531 14.54 27.26 -1.77
C LYS A 531 14.36 26.56 -0.41
N GLN A 532 13.12 26.22 -0.05
CA GLN A 532 12.84 25.47 1.18
C GLN A 532 13.46 24.07 1.10
N TYR A 533 13.35 23.38 -0.04
CA TYR A 533 13.98 22.08 -0.26
C TYR A 533 15.51 22.14 -0.05
N GLU A 534 16.20 23.12 -0.65
CA GLU A 534 17.65 23.27 -0.52
C GLU A 534 18.10 23.45 0.94
N GLN A 535 17.34 24.21 1.73
CA GLN A 535 17.62 24.41 3.16
C GLN A 535 17.31 23.14 3.99
N ILE A 536 16.22 22.43 3.69
CA ILE A 536 15.87 21.16 4.32
C ILE A 536 16.95 20.11 4.07
N GLU A 537 17.42 19.97 2.83
CA GLU A 537 18.48 19.05 2.45
C GLU A 537 19.77 19.33 3.23
N GLN A 538 20.16 20.61 3.34
CA GLN A 538 21.32 21.01 4.14
C GLN A 538 21.17 20.64 5.62
N LEU A 539 19.98 20.87 6.21
CA LEU A 539 19.71 20.52 7.59
C LEU A 539 19.74 19.00 7.84
N ILE A 540 19.27 18.19 6.88
CA ILE A 540 19.34 16.71 6.96
C ILE A 540 20.79 16.23 6.85
N GLU A 541 21.64 16.89 6.05
CA GLU A 541 23.05 16.50 5.91
C GLU A 541 23.92 16.94 7.09
N GLN A 542 23.72 18.14 7.61
CA GLN A 542 24.41 18.63 8.82
C GLN A 542 24.12 17.77 10.05
N SER A 543 22.98 17.09 10.06
CA SER A 543 22.56 16.24 11.17
C SER A 543 23.37 14.94 11.34
N ARG A 544 24.32 14.66 10.43
CA ARG A 544 25.35 13.62 10.56
C ARG A 544 26.45 13.98 11.55
N GLU A 545 26.73 15.27 11.71
CA GLU A 545 27.89 15.74 12.48
C GLU A 545 27.51 15.86 13.96
N VAL A 546 28.35 15.32 14.85
CA VAL A 546 28.19 15.52 16.28
C VAL A 546 28.56 16.97 16.59
N GLU A 547 27.57 17.85 16.69
CA GLU A 547 27.81 19.21 17.19
C GLU A 547 28.24 19.12 18.67
N PRO A 548 29.40 19.70 19.05
CA PRO A 548 29.85 19.69 20.44
C PRO A 548 28.77 20.28 21.36
N ASP A 549 28.48 19.61 22.48
CA ASP A 549 27.52 20.15 23.45
C ASP A 549 27.99 21.57 23.87
N PRO A 550 27.17 22.61 23.68
CA PRO A 550 27.53 23.95 24.08
C PRO A 550 27.74 23.95 25.58
N ILE A 551 28.84 24.58 25.98
CA ILE A 551 29.20 24.78 27.38
C ILE A 551 28.07 25.62 28.02
N SER A 552 27.17 24.96 28.74
CA SER A 552 26.25 25.53 29.73
C SER A 552 25.23 26.61 29.31
N HIS A 553 24.54 26.48 28.17
CA HIS A 553 23.37 27.32 27.89
C HIS A 553 22.18 26.48 27.40
N VAL A 554 21.05 26.55 28.13
CA VAL A 554 19.73 26.12 27.64
C VAL A 554 19.44 26.97 26.42
N GLU A 555 19.30 26.34 25.25
CA GLU A 555 18.97 27.06 24.03
C GLU A 555 17.47 27.37 24.05
N ASP A 556 17.15 28.66 24.16
CA ASP A 556 15.81 29.16 23.90
C ASP A 556 15.58 29.17 22.37
N PRO A 557 14.62 28.43 21.81
CA PRO A 557 14.37 28.42 20.38
C PRO A 557 13.91 29.81 19.90
N GLU A 558 13.40 30.65 20.81
CA GLU A 558 13.03 32.04 20.53
C GLU A 558 14.24 32.99 20.57
N SER A 559 15.40 32.55 21.08
CA SER A 559 16.59 33.41 21.24
C SER A 559 17.93 32.67 21.10
N PRO A 560 18.74 32.93 20.06
CA PRO A 560 18.40 33.59 18.79
C PRO A 560 17.66 32.61 17.87
N GLN A 561 16.71 33.12 17.08
CA GLN A 561 16.00 32.38 16.03
C GLN A 561 17.00 31.73 15.06
N ARG A 562 17.37 30.47 15.35
CA ARG A 562 18.37 29.73 14.58
C ARG A 562 17.67 28.81 13.59
N GLU A 563 18.22 28.75 12.39
CA GLU A 563 17.88 27.71 11.43
C GLU A 563 18.29 26.35 12.02
N GLY A 564 17.41 25.36 11.90
CA GLY A 564 17.66 24.08 12.54
C GLY A 564 16.51 23.10 12.45
N LEU A 565 16.82 21.86 12.81
CA LEU A 565 15.84 20.81 13.02
C LEU A 565 15.49 20.73 14.51
N TYR A 566 14.20 20.68 14.83
CA TYR A 566 13.70 20.64 16.19
C TYR A 566 12.74 19.46 16.39
N ARG A 567 12.77 18.82 17.56
CA ARG A 567 11.80 17.80 17.96
C ARG A 567 10.43 18.45 18.17
N PHE A 568 9.37 17.77 17.77
CA PHE A 568 8.01 18.27 17.94
C PHE A 568 7.39 17.85 19.28
N TYR A 569 6.67 18.78 19.93
CA TYR A 569 6.02 18.56 21.22
C TYR A 569 4.58 19.06 21.22
N LEU A 570 3.72 18.35 21.95
CA LEU A 570 2.34 18.75 22.24
C LEU A 570 2.11 18.68 23.76
N GLN A 571 1.76 19.80 24.40
CA GLN A 571 1.58 19.84 25.86
C GLN A 571 2.79 19.25 26.63
N ASN A 572 4.02 19.62 26.24
CA ASN A 572 5.28 19.09 26.79
C ASN A 572 5.49 17.58 26.61
N CYS A 573 4.69 16.95 25.74
CA CYS A 573 4.84 15.54 25.38
C CYS A 573 5.54 15.47 24.02
N ARG A 574 6.69 14.79 23.97
CA ARG A 574 7.41 14.56 22.71
C ARG A 574 6.56 13.70 21.79
N VAL A 575 6.46 14.09 20.52
CA VAL A 575 5.79 13.30 19.49
C VAL A 575 6.85 12.67 18.59
N ASP A 576 6.99 11.35 18.67
CA ASP A 576 8.09 10.63 18.01
C ASP A 576 7.97 10.65 16.49
N GLY A 577 9.13 10.73 15.83
CA GLY A 577 9.23 10.74 14.37
C GLY A 577 8.73 12.04 13.71
N ILE A 578 8.33 13.04 14.49
CA ILE A 578 7.84 14.33 14.00
C ILE A 578 8.82 15.43 14.38
N TYR A 579 9.14 16.25 13.39
CA TYR A 579 10.15 17.29 13.52
C TYR A 579 9.66 18.60 12.93
N VAL A 580 10.21 19.71 13.40
CA VAL A 580 10.01 21.04 12.82
C VAL A 580 11.32 21.49 12.20
N PHE A 581 11.28 21.76 10.89
CA PHE A 581 12.33 22.43 10.15
C PHE A 581 12.08 23.93 10.26
N ARG A 582 12.90 24.61 11.05
CA ARG A 582 12.87 26.06 11.15
C ARG A 582 13.82 26.63 10.11
N LEU A 583 13.27 27.25 9.09
CA LEU A 583 14.02 27.89 8.01
C LEU A 583 14.07 29.40 8.24
N MET A 584 15.19 30.05 7.98
CA MET A 584 15.28 31.51 8.12
C MET A 584 15.08 32.20 6.76
N ARG A 585 14.09 33.09 6.67
CA ARG A 585 13.78 33.86 5.46
C ARG A 585 13.69 35.34 5.81
N ASN A 586 14.63 36.13 5.30
CA ASN A 586 14.69 37.59 5.51
C ASN A 586 14.61 38.01 7.00
N GLY A 587 15.19 37.20 7.90
CA GLY A 587 15.16 37.45 9.35
C GLY A 587 13.88 37.01 10.06
N ALA A 588 12.97 36.31 9.39
CA ALA A 588 11.79 35.67 10.00
C ALA A 588 11.88 34.14 9.89
N ALA A 589 11.36 33.45 10.91
CA ALA A 589 11.24 31.99 10.92
C ALA A 589 10.09 31.52 10.02
N ASP A 590 10.39 30.59 9.12
CA ASP A 590 9.47 29.83 8.28
C ASP A 590 9.51 28.37 8.75
N ASP A 591 8.62 28.03 9.68
CA ASP A 591 8.60 26.73 10.36
C ASP A 591 7.75 25.72 9.57
N LEU A 592 8.39 24.65 9.10
CA LEU A 592 7.76 23.52 8.42
C LEU A 592 7.68 22.30 9.33
N LEU A 593 6.48 21.79 9.55
CA LEU A 593 6.22 20.54 10.27
C LEU A 593 6.38 19.34 9.33
N TYR A 594 7.29 18.44 9.70
CA TYR A 594 7.50 17.15 9.05
C TYR A 594 6.66 16.06 9.72
N THR A 595 5.71 15.50 8.99
CA THR A 595 4.78 14.44 9.44
C THR A 595 4.84 13.23 8.50
N PRO A 596 5.79 12.31 8.70
CA PRO A 596 5.93 11.13 7.85
C PRO A 596 4.67 10.26 7.91
N HIS A 597 4.26 9.71 6.76
CA HIS A 597 3.11 8.79 6.67
C HIS A 597 1.80 9.37 7.26
N ALA A 598 1.65 10.68 7.20
CA ALA A 598 0.42 11.34 7.61
C ALA A 598 -0.78 10.81 6.81
N PRO A 599 -1.98 10.69 7.42
CA PRO A 599 -3.18 10.14 6.77
C PRO A 599 -3.65 10.94 5.53
N ASP A 600 -3.29 12.22 5.45
CA ASP A 600 -3.51 13.10 4.29
C ASP A 600 -2.39 13.04 3.25
N CYS A 601 -1.42 12.14 3.41
CA CYS A 601 -0.33 11.87 2.48
C CYS A 601 0.59 13.08 2.21
N ARG A 602 0.66 14.02 3.16
CA ARG A 602 1.49 15.21 3.07
C ARG A 602 2.60 15.18 4.11
N SER A 603 3.84 14.90 3.71
CA SER A 603 4.96 14.82 4.68
C SER A 603 5.44 16.18 5.20
N PHE A 604 5.26 17.28 4.44
CA PHE A 604 5.69 18.62 4.85
C PHE A 604 4.54 19.63 4.75
N ARG A 605 4.37 20.44 5.79
CA ARG A 605 3.35 21.50 5.87
C ARG A 605 3.81 22.66 6.76
N PRO A 606 3.35 23.90 6.53
CA PRO A 606 3.61 24.99 7.47
C PRO A 606 3.09 24.65 8.87
N LEU A 607 3.87 24.95 9.91
CA LEU A 607 3.48 24.73 11.30
C LEU A 607 2.22 25.53 11.66
N ALA A 608 2.02 26.69 11.05
CA ALA A 608 0.81 27.50 11.19
C ALA A 608 -0.47 26.74 10.77
N GLU A 609 -0.37 25.73 9.89
CA GLU A 609 -1.52 24.92 9.48
C GLU A 609 -1.86 23.80 10.47
N PHE A 610 -1.17 23.68 11.61
CA PHE A 610 -1.35 22.59 12.57
C PHE A 610 -2.83 22.39 12.98
N ALA A 611 -3.48 23.46 13.48
CA ALA A 611 -4.86 23.37 13.97
C ALA A 611 -5.85 23.00 12.85
N ARG A 612 -5.68 23.58 11.66
CA ARG A 612 -6.46 23.24 10.46
C ARG A 612 -6.29 21.77 10.10
N SER A 613 -5.05 21.29 10.09
CA SER A 613 -4.73 19.91 9.72
C SER A 613 -5.32 18.90 10.73
N VAL A 614 -5.31 19.19 12.04
CA VAL A 614 -5.99 18.36 13.04
C VAL A 614 -7.50 18.24 12.78
N LYS A 615 -8.15 19.31 12.30
CA LYS A 615 -9.59 19.35 12.01
C LYS A 615 -9.97 18.69 10.69
N THR A 616 -9.18 18.88 9.64
CA THR A 616 -9.56 18.49 8.28
C THR A 616 -8.90 17.20 7.82
N ALA A 617 -7.75 16.81 8.39
CA ALA A 617 -6.93 15.70 7.92
C ALA A 617 -6.79 14.54 8.94
N GLU A 618 -7.66 14.46 9.96
CA GLU A 618 -7.66 13.38 10.98
C GLU A 618 -6.33 13.23 11.75
N LEU A 619 -5.48 14.26 11.74
CA LEU A 619 -4.15 14.17 12.33
C LEU A 619 -4.15 14.04 13.85
N GLY A 620 -5.28 14.28 14.52
CA GLY A 620 -5.41 14.07 15.96
C GLY A 620 -5.04 12.65 16.39
N SER A 621 -5.64 11.63 15.76
CA SER A 621 -5.32 10.24 16.09
C SER A 621 -3.89 9.87 15.68
N TYR A 622 -3.39 10.45 14.59
CA TYR A 622 -2.02 10.29 14.11
C TYR A 622 -0.98 10.82 15.13
N TYR A 623 -1.20 11.99 15.73
CA TYR A 623 -0.32 12.55 16.77
C TYR A 623 -0.44 11.81 18.10
N SER A 624 -1.66 11.50 18.57
CA SER A 624 -1.87 10.69 19.78
C SER A 624 -1.22 9.31 19.66
N LYS A 625 -1.25 8.74 18.44
CA LYS A 625 -0.47 7.60 17.97
C LYS A 625 0.98 7.63 18.49
N ARG A 626 1.64 8.78 18.40
CA ARG A 626 3.10 8.97 18.41
C ARG A 626 3.69 9.51 19.71
N VAL A 627 2.91 9.58 20.78
CA VAL A 627 3.41 9.98 22.10
C VAL A 627 3.52 8.77 23.03
N LYS A 628 4.26 8.92 24.14
CA LYS A 628 4.32 7.92 25.22
C LYS A 628 2.92 7.48 25.63
N PHE A 629 2.74 6.20 25.92
CA PHE A 629 1.43 5.65 26.27
C PHE A 629 0.80 6.41 27.46
N THR A 630 1.60 6.68 28.50
CA THR A 630 1.19 7.44 29.69
C THR A 630 0.73 8.87 29.39
N GLN A 631 1.17 9.44 28.26
CA GLN A 631 0.88 10.81 27.83
C GLN A 631 -0.27 10.90 26.82
N GLN A 632 -0.70 9.76 26.23
CA GLN A 632 -1.74 9.74 25.20
C GLN A 632 -3.06 10.39 25.64
N LYS A 633 -3.46 10.21 26.89
CA LYS A 633 -4.69 10.82 27.43
C LYS A 633 -4.61 12.34 27.44
N VAL A 634 -3.47 12.91 27.83
CA VAL A 634 -3.22 14.36 27.90
C VAL A 634 -3.26 14.95 26.49
N VAL A 635 -2.53 14.34 25.56
CA VAL A 635 -2.40 14.81 24.18
C VAL A 635 -3.72 14.65 23.42
N SER A 636 -4.45 13.55 23.61
CA SER A 636 -5.76 13.36 22.99
C SER A 636 -6.77 14.38 23.48
N ALA A 637 -6.80 14.67 24.78
CA ALA A 637 -7.67 15.71 25.34
C ALA A 637 -7.32 17.12 24.80
N TYR A 638 -6.03 17.39 24.55
CA TYR A 638 -5.59 18.63 23.90
C TYR A 638 -6.07 18.70 22.44
N LEU A 639 -5.87 17.64 21.66
CA LEU A 639 -6.25 17.60 20.25
C LEU A 639 -7.77 17.70 20.04
N GLU A 640 -8.58 17.11 20.93
CA GLU A 640 -10.04 17.30 20.91
C GLU A 640 -10.43 18.77 21.17
N LYS A 641 -9.72 19.48 22.07
CA LYS A 641 -9.93 20.93 22.25
C LYS A 641 -9.55 21.72 21.01
N VAL A 642 -8.45 21.36 20.34
CA VAL A 642 -8.03 22.01 19.08
C VAL A 642 -9.08 21.79 17.99
N LYS A 643 -9.69 20.59 17.91
CA LYS A 643 -10.78 20.32 16.95
C LYS A 643 -12.00 21.23 17.18
N LEU A 644 -12.38 21.45 18.43
CA LEU A 644 -13.59 22.20 18.80
C LEU A 644 -13.43 23.72 18.80
N ARG A 645 -12.21 24.25 18.93
CA ARG A 645 -11.97 25.71 19.04
C ARG A 645 -11.87 26.39 17.67
N SER A 646 -12.36 27.63 17.55
CA SER A 646 -12.18 28.47 16.35
C SER A 646 -10.81 29.17 16.28
N ILE A 647 -10.05 29.21 17.40
CA ILE A 647 -8.74 29.86 17.48
C ILE A 647 -7.63 28.84 17.16
N GLU A 648 -6.66 29.25 16.35
CA GLU A 648 -5.46 28.48 16.01
C GLU A 648 -4.47 28.50 17.19
N ASP A 649 -4.46 27.43 17.98
CA ASP A 649 -3.40 27.18 18.96
C ASP A 649 -2.23 26.50 18.24
N ILE A 650 -1.18 27.25 17.95
CA ILE A 650 0.00 26.77 17.22
C ILE A 650 1.03 26.28 18.26
N PRO A 651 1.48 25.01 18.19
CA PRO A 651 2.50 24.50 19.10
C PRO A 651 3.81 25.29 18.98
N HIS A 652 4.39 25.68 20.12
CA HIS A 652 5.67 26.37 20.18
C HIS A 652 6.84 25.38 20.25
N LEU A 653 7.99 25.76 19.70
CA LEU A 653 9.23 25.01 19.88
C LEU A 653 9.68 25.07 21.33
N GLN A 654 10.14 23.94 21.88
CA GLN A 654 10.59 23.87 23.27
C GLN A 654 12.08 24.15 23.40
N SER A 655 12.49 24.70 24.54
CA SER A 655 13.91 24.81 24.88
C SER A 655 14.61 23.45 24.80
N ASP A 656 15.84 23.46 24.29
CA ASP A 656 16.68 22.27 24.06
C ASP A 656 16.05 21.18 23.16
N SER A 657 15.03 21.52 22.35
CA SER A 657 14.43 20.57 21.40
C SER A 657 15.22 20.37 20.11
N ARG A 658 16.28 21.16 19.87
CA ARG A 658 17.10 21.09 18.65
C ARG A 658 17.75 19.72 18.50
N VAL A 659 17.69 19.17 17.29
CA VAL A 659 18.35 17.92 16.91
C VAL A 659 19.75 18.26 16.41
N ARG A 660 20.74 18.02 17.25
CA ARG A 660 22.17 18.21 16.92
C ARG A 660 22.83 16.94 16.41
N ASP A 661 22.36 15.80 16.87
CA ASP A 661 22.89 14.48 16.54
C ASP A 661 21.72 13.50 16.46
N PHE A 662 21.48 12.96 15.25
CA PHE A 662 20.42 11.96 15.05
C PHE A 662 20.72 10.63 15.74
N SER A 663 21.98 10.33 16.03
CA SER A 663 22.37 9.12 16.75
C SER A 663 21.72 9.08 18.13
N ARG A 664 21.58 10.24 18.80
CA ARG A 664 20.82 10.36 20.06
C ARG A 664 19.33 10.04 19.90
N CYS A 665 18.75 10.25 18.71
CA CYS A 665 17.35 9.91 18.44
C CYS A 665 17.08 8.40 18.47
N TYR A 666 18.07 7.54 18.18
CA TYR A 666 17.93 6.09 18.33
C TYR A 666 17.76 5.72 19.81
N THR A 667 18.69 6.16 20.66
CA THR A 667 18.65 5.90 22.11
C THR A 667 17.38 6.47 22.73
N ASP A 668 16.99 7.68 22.35
CA ASP A 668 15.75 8.34 22.78
C ASP A 668 14.50 7.50 22.44
N ALA A 669 14.47 6.88 21.26
CA ALA A 669 13.35 6.06 20.82
C ALA A 669 13.32 4.71 21.55
N MET A 670 14.48 4.04 21.68
CA MET A 670 14.58 2.76 22.40
C MET A 670 14.27 2.93 23.90
N ALA A 671 14.74 4.02 24.52
CA ALA A 671 14.46 4.31 25.92
C ALA A 671 12.96 4.55 26.14
N GLN A 672 12.29 5.22 25.21
CA GLN A 672 10.85 5.38 25.27
C GLN A 672 10.09 4.06 25.13
N ILE A 673 10.53 3.15 24.26
CA ILE A 673 9.92 1.82 24.13
C ILE A 673 10.04 1.06 25.46
N VAL A 674 11.21 1.12 26.09
CA VAL A 674 11.42 0.54 27.42
C VAL A 674 10.49 1.16 28.45
N ASP A 675 10.35 2.49 28.49
CA ASP A 675 9.41 3.18 29.40
C ASP A 675 7.94 2.77 29.15
N ASP A 676 7.54 2.68 27.88
CA ASP A 676 6.16 2.35 27.50
C ASP A 676 5.83 0.88 27.83
N VAL A 677 6.78 -0.04 27.63
CA VAL A 677 6.67 -1.46 28.01
C VAL A 677 6.59 -1.59 29.53
N ASP A 678 7.44 -0.88 30.28
CA ASP A 678 7.41 -0.90 31.76
C ASP A 678 6.08 -0.36 32.34
N ALA A 679 5.48 0.63 31.67
CA ALA A 679 4.23 1.24 32.10
C ALA A 679 2.96 0.38 31.89
N LYS A 680 3.02 -0.68 31.07
CA LYS A 680 1.82 -1.42 30.64
C LYS A 680 1.82 -2.87 31.13
N THR A 681 1.06 -3.12 32.19
CA THR A 681 0.94 -4.44 32.84
C THR A 681 0.14 -5.49 32.05
N THR A 682 -0.50 -5.16 30.92
CA THR A 682 -1.42 -6.11 30.23
C THR A 682 -1.46 -6.14 28.70
N SER A 683 -0.83 -5.22 27.93
CA SER A 683 -0.72 -5.41 26.46
C SER A 683 0.55 -4.84 25.84
N LEU A 684 1.66 -5.49 26.16
CA LEU A 684 3.01 -5.25 25.66
C LEU A 684 3.13 -5.36 24.13
N GLY A 685 2.34 -6.24 23.51
CA GLY A 685 2.30 -6.43 22.05
C GLY A 685 1.91 -5.19 21.23
N GLU A 686 0.93 -4.41 21.71
CA GLU A 686 0.43 -3.23 21.00
C GLU A 686 1.49 -2.11 20.91
N ILE A 687 2.38 -2.01 21.89
CA ILE A 687 3.42 -0.95 21.97
C ILE A 687 4.49 -1.21 20.91
N VAL A 688 4.98 -2.45 20.83
CA VAL A 688 6.05 -2.87 19.91
C VAL A 688 5.56 -2.94 18.46
N SER A 689 4.30 -3.35 18.28
CA SER A 689 3.64 -3.39 16.97
C SER A 689 3.61 -2.04 16.26
N LYS A 690 3.61 -0.92 17.00
CA LYS A 690 3.60 0.43 16.42
C LYS A 690 4.91 0.80 15.70
N LEU A 691 6.07 0.39 16.25
CA LEU A 691 7.37 0.62 15.60
C LEU A 691 7.53 -0.27 14.37
N ILE A 692 7.09 -1.52 14.49
CA ILE A 692 7.02 -2.47 13.36
C ILE A 692 6.11 -1.90 12.27
N TYR A 693 5.00 -1.25 12.63
CA TYR A 693 4.07 -0.62 11.70
C TYR A 693 4.67 0.54 10.91
N ASP A 694 5.36 1.49 11.56
CA ASP A 694 6.00 2.61 10.84
C ASP A 694 7.09 2.08 9.87
N ASN A 695 7.91 1.12 10.31
CA ASN A 695 8.89 0.46 9.43
C ASN A 695 8.22 -0.37 8.32
N ALA A 696 7.06 -0.96 8.60
CA ALA A 696 6.28 -1.69 7.63
C ALA A 696 5.68 -0.77 6.57
N ILE A 697 5.26 0.46 6.90
CA ILE A 697 4.82 1.43 5.90
C ILE A 697 5.98 1.79 4.97
N VAL A 698 7.15 2.12 5.51
CA VAL A 698 8.37 2.37 4.71
C VAL A 698 8.66 1.18 3.81
N ALA A 699 8.59 -0.03 4.37
CA ALA A 699 8.75 -1.27 3.62
C ALA A 699 7.72 -1.38 2.47
N VAL A 700 6.41 -1.21 2.70
CA VAL A 700 5.42 -1.30 1.62
C VAL A 700 5.68 -0.25 0.52
N THR A 701 6.02 0.98 0.91
CA THR A 701 6.33 2.07 -0.03
C THR A 701 7.60 1.81 -0.86
N VAL A 702 8.54 1.03 -0.32
CA VAL A 702 9.83 0.74 -0.95
C VAL A 702 9.86 -0.65 -1.61
N PHE A 703 9.02 -1.59 -1.19
CA PHE A 703 8.92 -2.90 -1.80
C PHE A 703 7.96 -2.91 -2.97
N SER A 704 6.92 -2.07 -2.98
CA SER A 704 6.06 -1.82 -4.16
C SER A 704 6.81 -1.27 -5.41
N LEU A 705 8.15 -1.24 -5.37
CA LEU A 705 9.08 -0.78 -6.38
C LEU A 705 9.53 -1.76 -7.51
N PRO A 706 9.01 -2.99 -7.76
CA PRO A 706 9.42 -3.69 -8.99
C PRO A 706 8.96 -2.92 -10.24
N PHE A 707 7.92 -2.10 -10.09
CA PHE A 707 7.50 -1.09 -11.04
C PHE A 707 7.88 0.27 -10.45
N ALA A 708 9.02 0.77 -10.90
CA ALA A 708 9.55 2.11 -10.76
C ALA A 708 8.68 3.14 -10.00
N PRO A 709 9.19 3.85 -8.96
CA PRO A 709 8.44 4.57 -7.93
C PRO A 709 6.97 4.85 -8.28
N ILE A 710 6.11 3.94 -7.85
CA ILE A 710 4.68 4.14 -7.87
C ILE A 710 4.40 5.31 -6.91
N GLY A 711 4.07 6.47 -7.47
CA GLY A 711 3.41 7.56 -6.74
C GLY A 711 4.28 8.35 -5.76
N LEU A 712 4.49 9.62 -6.06
CA LEU A 712 4.85 10.68 -5.10
C LEU A 712 3.64 11.12 -4.24
N ALA A 713 2.59 10.30 -4.25
CA ALA A 713 1.33 10.51 -3.56
C ALA A 713 0.49 9.21 -3.58
N LEU A 714 1.09 8.02 -3.43
CA LEU A 714 0.24 6.85 -3.23
C LEU A 714 -0.47 7.02 -1.89
N SER A 715 -1.79 7.18 -1.91
CA SER A 715 -2.50 7.32 -0.66
C SER A 715 -2.36 6.01 0.12
N ALA A 716 -1.93 6.11 1.39
CA ALA A 716 -1.94 4.98 2.31
C ALA A 716 -3.31 4.28 2.31
N VAL A 717 -4.38 5.01 1.94
CA VAL A 717 -5.75 4.49 1.80
C VAL A 717 -5.93 3.52 0.63
N VAL A 718 -5.38 3.77 -0.56
CA VAL A 718 -5.47 2.83 -1.69
C VAL A 718 -4.75 1.51 -1.35
N MET A 719 -3.60 1.58 -0.68
CA MET A 719 -2.91 0.39 -0.16
C MET A 719 -3.70 -0.30 0.97
N THR A 720 -4.29 0.48 1.90
CA THR A 720 -5.14 -0.05 2.99
C THR A 720 -6.36 -0.79 2.44
N ASN A 721 -6.95 -0.29 1.35
CA ASN A 721 -8.09 -0.90 0.68
C ASN A 721 -7.71 -2.21 -0.01
N ALA A 722 -6.56 -2.26 -0.69
CA ALA A 722 -6.04 -3.50 -1.28
C ALA A 722 -5.75 -4.57 -0.21
N VAL A 723 -5.22 -4.15 0.95
CA VAL A 723 -5.00 -4.99 2.12
C VAL A 723 -6.33 -5.47 2.73
N PHE A 724 -7.35 -4.61 2.78
CA PHE A 724 -8.68 -4.96 3.27
C PHE A 724 -9.40 -5.97 2.37
N GLU A 725 -9.33 -5.80 1.05
CA GLU A 725 -9.86 -6.75 0.07
C GLU A 725 -9.16 -8.12 0.21
N GLY A 726 -7.85 -8.13 0.48
CA GLY A 726 -7.10 -9.35 0.82
C GLY A 726 -7.55 -10.00 2.14
N ALA A 727 -7.82 -9.21 3.18
CA ALA A 727 -8.30 -9.68 4.48
C ALA A 727 -9.74 -10.26 4.40
N LYS A 728 -10.58 -9.77 3.50
CA LYS A 728 -11.90 -10.34 3.24
C LYS A 728 -11.82 -11.70 2.56
N ALA A 729 -10.97 -11.85 1.54
CA ALA A 729 -10.72 -13.13 0.90
C ALA A 729 -10.24 -14.20 1.92
N TYR A 730 -9.46 -13.78 2.93
CA TYR A 730 -9.09 -14.61 4.08
C TYR A 730 -10.29 -15.03 4.95
N MET A 731 -11.20 -14.10 5.29
CA MET A 731 -12.41 -14.43 6.05
C MET A 731 -13.39 -15.33 5.27
N GLU A 732 -13.33 -15.31 3.94
CA GLU A 732 -14.17 -16.13 3.05
C GLU A 732 -13.51 -17.49 2.68
N GLY A 733 -12.31 -17.79 3.20
CA GLY A 733 -11.60 -19.04 2.94
C GLY A 733 -10.98 -19.16 1.53
N ASP A 734 -10.93 -18.05 0.78
CA ASP A 734 -10.41 -17.98 -0.59
C ASP A 734 -8.97 -17.42 -0.57
N HIS A 735 -8.03 -18.28 -0.18
CA HIS A 735 -6.63 -17.91 0.06
C HIS A 735 -5.85 -17.53 -1.22
N GLU A 736 -6.31 -17.92 -2.42
CA GLU A 736 -5.70 -17.50 -3.70
C GLU A 736 -6.07 -16.04 -4.06
N LYS A 737 -7.30 -15.60 -3.75
CA LYS A 737 -7.72 -14.21 -3.99
C LYS A 737 -7.08 -13.17 -3.07
N MET A 738 -6.59 -13.60 -1.90
CA MET A 738 -5.95 -12.72 -0.91
C MET A 738 -4.76 -11.96 -1.54
N PHE A 739 -3.86 -12.71 -2.18
CA PHE A 739 -2.64 -12.16 -2.73
C PHE A 739 -2.86 -11.58 -4.14
N SER A 740 -3.74 -12.19 -4.95
CA SER A 740 -4.00 -11.71 -6.30
C SER A 740 -4.68 -10.35 -6.33
N SER A 741 -5.61 -10.04 -5.41
CA SER A 741 -6.29 -8.73 -5.39
C SER A 741 -5.36 -7.60 -4.94
N TYR A 742 -4.50 -7.87 -3.95
CA TYR A 742 -3.43 -6.95 -3.55
C TYR A 742 -2.45 -6.69 -4.71
N LEU A 743 -2.01 -7.75 -5.39
CA LEU A 743 -1.14 -7.63 -6.55
C LEU A 743 -1.80 -6.93 -7.73
N ASP A 744 -3.04 -7.28 -8.04
CA ASP A 744 -3.77 -6.72 -9.18
C ASP A 744 -3.98 -5.21 -8.93
N CYS A 745 -4.26 -4.77 -7.70
CA CYS A 745 -4.31 -3.35 -7.34
C CYS A 745 -2.94 -2.66 -7.47
N LEU A 746 -1.86 -3.27 -6.94
CA LEU A 746 -0.50 -2.74 -7.11
C LEU A 746 -0.09 -2.66 -8.58
N LEU A 747 -0.47 -3.65 -9.39
CA LEU A 747 -0.17 -3.72 -10.82
C LEU A 747 -1.01 -2.71 -11.61
N GLU A 748 -2.28 -2.50 -11.28
CA GLU A 748 -3.13 -1.46 -11.88
C GLU A 748 -2.55 -0.06 -11.63
N LEU A 749 -2.10 0.20 -10.39
CA LEU A 749 -1.45 1.46 -10.01
C LEU A 749 -0.06 1.63 -10.65
N ALA A 750 0.76 0.58 -10.62
CA ALA A 750 2.09 0.54 -11.23
C ALA A 750 2.08 0.75 -12.74
N THR A 751 1.09 0.17 -13.41
CA THR A 751 1.00 0.21 -14.87
C THR A 751 0.11 1.35 -15.37
N MET A 752 -0.59 2.04 -14.47
CA MET A 752 -1.69 2.96 -14.79
C MET A 752 -2.69 2.32 -15.77
N ARG A 753 -2.91 1.02 -15.65
CA ARG A 753 -3.88 0.30 -16.46
C ARG A 753 -5.15 0.16 -15.65
N ILE A 754 -6.24 0.76 -16.12
CA ILE A 754 -7.56 0.60 -15.51
C ILE A 754 -8.44 -0.27 -16.42
N GLY A 755 -8.97 -1.34 -15.86
CA GLY A 755 -9.88 -2.27 -16.54
C GLY A 755 -9.39 -3.72 -16.54
N LYS A 756 -10.34 -4.64 -16.36
CA LYS A 756 -10.24 -6.11 -16.17
C LYS A 756 -9.52 -6.94 -17.26
N LEU A 757 -8.54 -6.41 -17.98
CA LEU A 757 -7.61 -7.26 -18.72
C LEU A 757 -6.55 -7.77 -17.74
N GLY A 758 -6.82 -8.96 -17.18
CA GLY A 758 -5.98 -9.62 -16.19
C GLY A 758 -4.49 -9.58 -16.55
N PHE A 759 -3.67 -9.36 -15.53
CA PHE A 759 -2.22 -9.39 -15.65
C PHE A 759 -1.75 -10.81 -16.05
N SER A 760 -0.77 -10.88 -16.96
CA SER A 760 -0.15 -12.13 -17.39
C SER A 760 0.47 -12.89 -16.21
N MET A 761 0.61 -14.21 -16.33
CA MET A 761 1.25 -15.05 -15.29
C MET A 761 2.67 -14.59 -14.93
N ALA A 762 3.42 -14.04 -15.89
CA ALA A 762 4.73 -13.44 -15.63
C ALA A 762 4.64 -12.17 -14.77
N GLN A 763 3.63 -11.32 -15.01
CA GLN A 763 3.37 -10.11 -14.20
C GLN A 763 2.92 -10.45 -12.77
N LYS A 764 2.09 -11.49 -12.61
CA LYS A 764 1.68 -12.00 -11.30
C LYS A 764 2.82 -12.72 -10.56
N ALA A 765 3.76 -13.35 -11.28
CA ALA A 765 4.93 -14.00 -10.71
C ALA A 765 5.99 -13.01 -10.19
N ILE A 766 6.22 -11.90 -10.89
CA ILE A 766 7.15 -10.83 -10.43
C ILE A 766 6.60 -10.13 -9.18
N ALA A 767 5.30 -9.84 -9.16
CA ALA A 767 4.69 -9.18 -8.01
C ALA A 767 4.58 -10.14 -6.79
N LYS A 768 4.53 -11.47 -7.02
CA LYS A 768 4.71 -12.52 -6.00
C LYS A 768 6.04 -12.47 -5.26
N GLN A 769 7.09 -11.90 -5.85
CA GLN A 769 8.43 -11.81 -5.23
C GLN A 769 8.60 -10.63 -4.27
N VAL A 770 7.60 -9.74 -4.17
CA VAL A 770 7.72 -8.40 -3.58
C VAL A 770 7.04 -8.27 -2.21
N GLY A 771 6.06 -9.12 -1.91
CA GLY A 771 5.37 -9.11 -0.63
C GLY A 771 6.21 -9.78 0.47
N ASN A 772 6.97 -9.00 1.24
CA ASN A 772 7.50 -9.49 2.52
C ASN A 772 6.31 -9.75 3.45
N VAL A 773 6.07 -11.04 3.75
CA VAL A 773 4.92 -11.53 4.52
C VAL A 773 4.85 -10.90 5.91
N ASN A 774 5.98 -10.64 6.57
CA ASN A 774 6.00 -10.02 7.90
C ASN A 774 5.53 -8.56 7.87
N THR A 775 5.82 -7.86 6.77
CA THR A 775 5.35 -6.48 6.53
C THR A 775 3.85 -6.45 6.26
N CYS A 776 3.34 -7.37 5.42
CA CYS A 776 1.91 -7.50 5.16
C CYS A 776 1.14 -7.86 6.43
N MET A 777 1.68 -8.75 7.27
CA MET A 777 1.09 -9.19 8.53
C MET A 777 1.02 -8.09 9.59
N GLY A 778 2.09 -7.30 9.74
CA GLY A 778 2.12 -6.14 10.64
C GLY A 778 1.09 -5.06 10.26
N VAL A 779 0.91 -4.82 8.96
CA VAL A 779 -0.10 -3.88 8.44
C VAL A 779 -1.52 -4.44 8.59
N ILE A 780 -1.76 -5.71 8.24
CA ILE A 780 -3.08 -6.35 8.37
C ILE A 780 -3.54 -6.40 9.85
N SER A 781 -2.66 -6.82 10.76
CA SER A 781 -2.99 -6.90 12.19
C SER A 781 -3.26 -5.52 12.80
N ALA A 782 -2.48 -4.50 12.42
CA ALA A 782 -2.66 -3.13 12.91
C ALA A 782 -3.89 -2.43 12.32
N CYS A 783 -4.25 -2.71 11.06
CA CYS A 783 -5.41 -2.11 10.40
C CYS A 783 -6.74 -2.80 10.78
N THR A 784 -6.72 -4.11 11.06
CA THR A 784 -7.93 -4.89 11.36
C THR A 784 -8.18 -5.12 12.84
N GLY A 785 -7.17 -4.89 13.70
CA GLY A 785 -7.25 -5.16 15.14
C GLY A 785 -7.42 -6.65 15.48
N LYS A 786 -7.12 -7.56 14.54
CA LYS A 786 -7.25 -9.02 14.71
C LYS A 786 -5.93 -9.72 14.40
N THR A 787 -5.58 -10.71 15.23
CA THR A 787 -4.44 -11.60 15.01
C THR A 787 -4.75 -12.60 13.91
N VAL A 788 -3.92 -12.63 12.86
CA VAL A 788 -4.02 -13.57 11.74
C VAL A 788 -3.39 -14.92 12.12
N ASP A 789 -3.94 -16.02 11.63
CA ASP A 789 -3.55 -17.39 12.02
C ASP A 789 -2.16 -17.78 11.47
N LEU A 790 -1.25 -18.14 12.37
CA LEU A 790 0.16 -18.46 12.13
C LEU A 790 0.36 -19.70 11.23
N ALA A 791 -0.56 -20.66 11.27
CA ALA A 791 -0.44 -21.92 10.51
C ALA A 791 -0.65 -21.73 9.00
N VAL A 792 -1.58 -20.87 8.62
CA VAL A 792 -1.86 -20.52 7.21
C VAL A 792 -0.73 -19.67 6.63
N VAL A 793 -0.15 -18.81 7.47
CA VAL A 793 1.01 -17.97 7.13
C VAL A 793 2.26 -18.82 6.91
N SER A 794 2.50 -19.85 7.72
CA SER A 794 3.59 -20.81 7.54
C SER A 794 3.55 -21.58 6.20
N GLU A 795 2.35 -21.94 5.74
CA GLU A 795 2.18 -22.63 4.45
C GLU A 795 2.34 -21.67 3.25
N LEU A 796 1.86 -20.44 3.37
CA LEU A 796 2.12 -19.36 2.40
C LEU A 796 3.60 -18.96 2.38
N ILE A 797 4.29 -19.02 3.52
CA ILE A 797 5.74 -18.86 3.67
C ILE A 797 6.49 -19.96 2.92
N LYS A 798 6.07 -21.24 3.02
CA LYS A 798 6.68 -22.33 2.24
C LYS A 798 6.46 -22.18 0.73
N GLN A 799 5.31 -21.70 0.30
CA GLN A 799 5.03 -21.46 -1.13
C GLN A 799 5.74 -20.22 -1.70
N SER A 800 6.06 -19.23 -0.87
CA SER A 800 6.81 -18.02 -1.26
C SER A 800 8.33 -18.19 -1.14
N LEU A 801 8.81 -19.09 -0.27
CA LEU A 801 10.21 -19.44 -0.06
C LEU A 801 10.70 -20.61 -0.93
N ALA A 802 9.85 -21.20 -1.77
CA ALA A 802 10.32 -22.10 -2.82
C ALA A 802 11.05 -21.25 -3.88
N GLU A 803 12.31 -20.90 -3.61
CA GLU A 803 13.19 -20.17 -4.53
C GLU A 803 13.37 -20.96 -5.83
N PRO A 804 12.99 -20.42 -7.00
CA PRO A 804 13.82 -20.59 -8.17
C PRO A 804 14.96 -19.55 -8.10
N ASP A 805 16.19 -19.96 -8.40
CA ASP A 805 17.39 -19.12 -8.41
C ASP A 805 17.17 -17.71 -9.04
N SER A 806 17.39 -16.65 -8.23
CA SER A 806 17.43 -15.20 -8.56
C SER A 806 16.10 -14.41 -8.58
N SER A 807 16.02 -13.23 -7.94
CA SER A 807 16.43 -11.97 -8.58
C SER A 807 16.71 -10.75 -7.66
N GLU A 808 16.62 -10.81 -6.32
CA GLU A 808 16.94 -9.65 -5.46
C GLU A 808 17.62 -9.99 -4.13
N GLN A 809 18.72 -9.30 -3.82
CA GLN A 809 19.52 -9.58 -2.61
C GLN A 809 20.04 -8.28 -1.97
N THR A 810 20.16 -8.28 -0.65
CA THR A 810 20.91 -7.27 0.11
C THR A 810 21.97 -8.00 0.90
N ILE A 811 23.21 -7.62 0.68
CA ILE A 811 24.37 -8.26 1.28
C ILE A 811 25.10 -7.19 2.10
N LEU A 812 25.24 -7.46 3.40
CA LEU A 812 26.16 -6.75 4.28
C LEU A 812 27.55 -7.39 4.09
N MET A 813 28.57 -6.59 3.76
CA MET A 813 29.92 -7.04 3.46
C MET A 813 30.91 -6.69 4.57
#